data_AF-A0A3D6D9Y4-F1
#
_entry.id   AF-A0A3D6D9Y4-F1
#
_cell.length_a   1.000
_cell.length_b   1.000
_cell.length_c   1.000
_cell.angle_alpha   90.00
_cell.angle_beta   90.00
_cell.angle_gamma   90.00
#
_symmetry.space_group_name_H-M   'P 1'
#
loop_
_entity.id
_entity.type
_entity.pdbx_description
1 polymer ?
#
loop_
_entity_poly.entity_id
_entity_poly.type
_entity_poly.pdbx_seq_one_letter_code
_entity_poly.pdbx_strand_id
1 'polypeptide(L)'
;MMGPSPLKRTVVHLDADAFFASVEQASDTRLRGKPVAVGGEKRGIIAAASYEARKFGVYTPMPTAQARKLCPKLILLPGDYEKYERFSRWMFSYAYDFTPDVEITSIDEGYFDLSGVRRSASEIAQTIRKAIGQTLKITVSEGIGSNKLVSQIASKLYKPAAFQEIEKGYEIPFLHPLANHWLPGIGPKSASRLNAAGLARIGQISATETDLLHLILGNMAPRIREYADGYDERPIVPRVASAKSYGKQETFTEDQTDEDQIEATLRRMADVLMAKVRVDGKCIRTLTVKVRYNDMMEDQCGESLGEPTDLETDIYGRLGILLRKAWRRRVSLRLVSLKLSNVYDSFYRSELTLDGASEQRESRRRLARIVDDLKRRCGAGTILRGHDFILRDAATEKVKTKTKGKGFNIPFPSVNNKRKYPSAEKTTGDMVCRSPQTEYEGNKGRRNVVNAKLSSTVHRKVVPVSLNVKSYYSFLNSTLSVEDIVRLAREQGQSAVAMMDQGNLHGAVPFYQCAQEQGIQPLIGAEVGVDGKPLLLYVENDVGYRNLCHLLSTRSPVQKTAIASANKGRARGRNHRAITRGIQPVVRRICGHANWTCDQLAALPMEGLIAVGQDVRLHTLFEGRFYLSVSHPDSIRNLPADDPRWPLVAILPVHYESSMDDWKFDVVQSIRTLTLLKQRHPDKAQGSRFHFPTTVTWRELWKEYPLLLERTCEIAARCQGFQMPVGPPQFPDYRPVDGSSPRTFLRKL
;
A
#
# COMPACT_ATOMS: atom_id res chain seq x y z
N MET A 1 -4.88 -44.21 38.69
CA MET A 1 -5.15 -42.81 38.31
C MET A 1 -6.12 -42.84 37.14
N MET A 2 -7.38 -42.49 37.35
CA MET A 2 -8.31 -42.23 36.25
C MET A 2 -7.71 -41.10 35.41
N GLY A 3 -7.53 -41.32 34.12
CA GLY A 3 -7.09 -40.26 33.20
C GLY A 3 -8.02 -39.05 33.28
N PRO A 4 -7.54 -37.83 32.94
CA PRO A 4 -8.38 -36.65 32.95
C PRO A 4 -9.63 -36.93 32.11
N SER A 5 -10.80 -36.74 32.72
CA SER A 5 -12.08 -36.79 32.01
C SER A 5 -11.99 -35.85 30.80
N PRO A 6 -12.39 -36.28 29.59
CA PRO A 6 -12.29 -35.44 28.42
C PRO A 6 -13.07 -34.15 28.67
N LEU A 7 -12.39 -33.01 28.56
CA LEU A 7 -12.97 -31.69 28.78
C LEU A 7 -14.29 -31.56 28.01
N LYS A 8 -15.36 -31.12 28.70
CA LYS A 8 -16.69 -30.99 28.11
C LYS A 8 -16.63 -29.94 27.00
N ARG A 9 -16.71 -30.40 25.75
CA ARG A 9 -16.71 -29.52 24.57
C ARG A 9 -17.91 -28.56 24.63
N THR A 10 -17.65 -27.26 24.55
CA THR A 10 -18.68 -26.20 24.59
C THR A 10 -18.43 -25.20 23.48
N VAL A 11 -19.27 -25.25 22.45
CA VAL A 11 -19.16 -24.42 21.24
C VAL A 11 -20.27 -23.39 21.25
N VAL A 12 -19.92 -22.15 20.95
CA VAL A 12 -20.89 -21.07 20.71
C VAL A 12 -20.89 -20.74 19.23
N HIS A 13 -22.08 -20.68 18.64
CA HIS A 13 -22.30 -20.10 17.32
C HIS A 13 -22.88 -18.69 17.50
N LEU A 14 -22.24 -17.70 16.88
CA LEU A 14 -22.65 -16.31 16.90
C LEU A 14 -23.02 -15.90 15.47
N ASP A 15 -24.20 -15.33 15.32
CA ASP A 15 -24.77 -14.95 14.02
C ASP A 15 -25.46 -13.60 14.10
N ALA A 16 -25.05 -12.65 13.27
CA ALA A 16 -25.59 -11.30 13.24
C ALA A 16 -26.93 -11.22 12.50
N ASP A 17 -27.92 -10.69 13.20
CA ASP A 17 -29.28 -10.61 12.69
C ASP A 17 -29.41 -9.56 11.59
N ALA A 18 -29.91 -9.97 10.42
CA ALA A 18 -30.09 -9.12 9.25
C ALA A 18 -28.86 -8.23 8.95
N PHE A 19 -27.66 -8.82 9.05
CA PHE A 19 -26.38 -8.12 9.23
C PHE A 19 -26.20 -6.84 8.43
N PHE A 20 -26.26 -6.86 7.08
CA PHE A 20 -26.02 -5.65 6.30
C PHE A 20 -27.06 -4.55 6.59
N ALA A 21 -28.33 -4.90 6.74
CA ALA A 21 -29.36 -3.91 7.07
C ALA A 21 -29.16 -3.35 8.49
N SER A 22 -28.79 -4.21 9.45
CA SER A 22 -28.49 -3.81 10.82
C SER A 22 -27.26 -2.89 10.89
N VAL A 23 -26.22 -3.13 10.08
CA VAL A 23 -25.04 -2.24 10.00
C VAL A 23 -25.40 -0.88 9.42
N GLU A 24 -26.26 -0.82 8.38
CA GLU A 24 -26.75 0.47 7.87
C GLU A 24 -27.58 1.22 8.92
N GLN A 25 -28.48 0.52 9.64
CA GLN A 25 -29.28 1.11 10.72
C GLN A 25 -28.46 1.51 11.96
N ALA A 26 -27.33 0.83 12.19
CA ALA A 26 -26.36 1.21 13.21
C ALA A 26 -25.62 2.48 12.82
N SER A 27 -25.25 2.60 11.54
CA SER A 27 -24.47 3.73 10.99
C SER A 27 -25.31 4.99 10.77
N ASP A 28 -26.58 4.85 10.38
CA ASP A 28 -27.53 5.95 10.21
C ASP A 28 -28.79 5.71 11.04
N THR A 29 -28.91 6.45 12.15
CA THR A 29 -30.03 6.32 13.09
C THR A 29 -31.39 6.64 12.47
N ARG A 30 -31.44 7.40 11.37
CA ARG A 30 -32.69 7.75 10.66
C ARG A 30 -33.33 6.55 9.98
N LEU A 31 -32.60 5.45 9.83
CA LEU A 31 -33.04 4.20 9.19
C LEU A 31 -33.68 3.21 10.18
N ARG A 32 -33.54 3.43 11.48
CA ARG A 32 -34.09 2.53 12.52
C ARG A 32 -35.62 2.56 12.49
N GLY A 33 -36.25 1.39 12.66
CA GLY A 33 -37.71 1.25 12.63
C GLY A 33 -38.33 1.37 11.23
N LYS A 34 -37.52 1.54 10.18
CA LYS A 34 -37.99 1.64 8.79
C LYS A 34 -37.68 0.36 8.01
N PRO A 35 -38.49 0.01 7.00
CA PRO A 35 -38.21 -1.13 6.13
C PRO A 35 -37.00 -0.82 5.25
N VAL A 36 -35.84 -1.32 5.65
CA VAL A 36 -34.55 -1.17 4.97
C VAL A 36 -34.13 -2.49 4.33
N ALA A 37 -33.53 -2.42 3.15
CA ALA A 37 -32.87 -3.53 2.50
C ALA A 37 -31.57 -3.10 1.84
N VAL A 38 -30.58 -3.99 1.83
CA VAL A 38 -29.32 -3.83 1.11
C VAL A 38 -29.37 -4.73 -0.12
N GLY A 39 -29.10 -4.20 -1.29
CA GLY A 39 -29.16 -4.97 -2.52
C GLY A 39 -28.90 -4.17 -3.79
N GLY A 40 -28.89 -4.86 -4.92
CA GLY A 40 -28.75 -4.23 -6.22
C GLY A 40 -30.06 -3.56 -6.67
N GLU A 41 -29.99 -2.36 -7.25
CA GLU A 41 -31.19 -1.64 -7.68
C GLU A 41 -31.81 -2.24 -8.97
N LYS A 42 -31.05 -2.25 -10.07
CA LYS A 42 -31.52 -2.74 -11.38
C LYS A 42 -31.12 -4.18 -11.60
N ARG A 43 -32.10 -5.05 -11.88
CA ARG A 43 -31.93 -6.52 -12.04
C ARG A 43 -31.21 -7.18 -10.84
N GLY A 44 -31.20 -6.50 -9.69
CA GLY A 44 -30.53 -6.95 -8.48
C GLY A 44 -31.42 -7.84 -7.61
N ILE A 45 -30.79 -8.36 -6.57
CA ILE A 45 -31.44 -9.09 -5.49
C ILE A 45 -31.24 -8.35 -4.17
N ILE A 46 -32.17 -8.56 -3.25
CA ILE A 46 -32.03 -8.17 -1.86
C ILE A 46 -31.03 -9.13 -1.20
N ALA A 47 -29.89 -8.59 -0.78
CA ALA A 47 -28.84 -9.33 -0.09
C ALA A 47 -29.15 -9.44 1.41
N ALA A 48 -29.67 -8.37 2.02
CA ALA A 48 -30.16 -8.37 3.39
C ALA A 48 -31.44 -7.53 3.48
N ALA A 49 -32.39 -7.97 4.29
CA ALA A 49 -33.61 -7.23 4.60
C ALA A 49 -33.75 -7.12 6.12
N SER A 50 -33.98 -5.89 6.59
CA SER A 50 -34.34 -5.59 7.98
C SER A 50 -35.61 -6.35 8.40
N TYR A 51 -35.80 -6.56 9.71
CA TYR A 51 -37.01 -7.23 10.20
C TYR A 51 -38.28 -6.44 9.90
N GLU A 52 -38.20 -5.12 9.88
CA GLU A 52 -39.29 -4.23 9.46
C GLU A 52 -39.67 -4.49 8.00
N ALA A 53 -38.70 -4.73 7.10
CA ALA A 53 -38.98 -5.12 5.72
C ALA A 53 -39.54 -6.55 5.62
N ARG A 54 -39.02 -7.49 6.42
CA ARG A 54 -39.50 -8.89 6.46
C ARG A 54 -40.96 -9.01 6.88
N LYS A 55 -41.48 -8.11 7.72
CA LYS A 55 -42.91 -8.02 8.07
C LYS A 55 -43.81 -7.81 6.84
N PHE A 56 -43.31 -7.19 5.78
CA PHE A 56 -44.02 -7.02 4.51
C PHE A 56 -43.83 -8.20 3.55
N GLY A 57 -43.22 -9.30 4.00
CA GLY A 57 -42.93 -10.48 3.19
C GLY A 57 -41.65 -10.39 2.36
N VAL A 58 -40.82 -9.36 2.54
CA VAL A 58 -39.50 -9.28 1.89
C VAL A 58 -38.57 -10.34 2.48
N TYR A 59 -38.02 -11.22 1.65
CA TYR A 59 -37.08 -12.27 2.06
C TYR A 59 -35.76 -12.19 1.30
N THR A 60 -34.77 -12.96 1.71
CA THR A 60 -33.42 -12.97 1.13
C THR A 60 -33.04 -14.38 0.66
N PRO A 61 -32.54 -14.54 -0.59
CA PRO A 61 -32.51 -13.56 -1.68
C PRO A 61 -33.88 -13.40 -2.36
N MET A 62 -34.31 -12.15 -2.61
CA MET A 62 -35.52 -11.82 -3.39
C MET A 62 -35.17 -10.84 -4.51
N PRO A 63 -35.76 -10.94 -5.72
CA PRO A 63 -35.61 -9.90 -6.74
C PRO A 63 -36.04 -8.52 -6.24
N THR A 64 -35.21 -7.49 -6.45
CA THR A 64 -35.49 -6.13 -5.96
C THR A 64 -36.82 -5.58 -6.47
N ALA A 65 -37.18 -5.90 -7.72
CA ALA A 65 -38.47 -5.50 -8.29
C ALA A 65 -39.66 -6.10 -7.54
N GLN A 66 -39.54 -7.35 -7.09
CA GLN A 66 -40.57 -8.02 -6.28
C GLN A 66 -40.61 -7.43 -4.86
N ALA A 67 -39.44 -7.17 -4.26
CA ALA A 67 -39.36 -6.55 -2.94
C ALA A 67 -40.03 -5.17 -2.90
N ARG A 68 -39.85 -4.35 -3.94
CA ARG A 68 -40.53 -3.05 -4.09
C ARG A 68 -42.03 -3.16 -4.31
N LYS A 69 -42.50 -4.23 -4.96
CA LYS A 69 -43.94 -4.51 -5.08
C LYS A 69 -44.56 -4.88 -3.73
N LEU A 70 -43.88 -5.71 -2.95
CA LEU A 70 -44.34 -6.13 -1.61
C LEU A 70 -44.27 -4.99 -0.59
N CYS A 71 -43.20 -4.17 -0.66
CA CYS A 71 -43.00 -3.02 0.22
C CYS A 71 -42.69 -1.77 -0.62
N PRO A 72 -43.71 -0.98 -1.01
CA PRO A 72 -43.50 0.25 -1.78
C PRO A 72 -42.66 1.30 -1.05
N LYS A 73 -42.68 1.29 0.29
CA LYS A 73 -41.90 2.20 1.17
C LYS A 73 -40.48 1.68 1.45
N LEU A 74 -40.03 0.60 0.80
CA LEU A 74 -38.73 -0.02 1.04
C LEU A 74 -37.58 0.94 0.71
N ILE A 75 -36.75 1.21 1.72
CA ILE A 75 -35.51 1.95 1.57
C ILE A 75 -34.44 0.96 1.11
N LEU A 76 -34.07 1.05 -0.17
CA LEU A 76 -33.03 0.22 -0.76
C LEU A 76 -31.69 0.96 -0.72
N LEU A 77 -30.68 0.35 -0.13
CA LEU A 77 -29.32 0.88 -0.02
C LEU A 77 -28.34 0.03 -0.85
N PRO A 78 -27.33 0.67 -1.48
CA PRO A 78 -26.24 -0.06 -2.10
C PRO A 78 -25.39 -0.76 -1.03
N GLY A 79 -24.81 -1.91 -1.38
CA GLY A 79 -23.92 -2.64 -0.47
C GLY A 79 -22.58 -1.94 -0.29
N ASP A 80 -22.16 -1.77 0.96
CA ASP A 80 -20.88 -1.20 1.38
C ASP A 80 -20.03 -2.27 2.09
N TYR A 81 -19.35 -3.09 1.29
CA TYR A 81 -18.64 -4.28 1.78
C TYR A 81 -17.46 -3.97 2.69
N GLU A 82 -16.76 -2.85 2.49
CA GLU A 82 -15.65 -2.44 3.38
C GLU A 82 -16.18 -2.11 4.77
N LYS A 83 -17.31 -1.39 4.84
CA LYS A 83 -18.00 -1.14 6.11
C LYS A 83 -18.46 -2.43 6.77
N TYR A 84 -19.08 -3.35 6.02
CA TYR A 84 -19.54 -4.63 6.57
C TYR A 84 -18.39 -5.47 7.10
N GLU A 85 -17.24 -5.50 6.41
CA GLU A 85 -16.07 -6.26 6.83
C GLU A 85 -15.47 -5.67 8.11
N ARG A 86 -15.45 -4.34 8.24
CA ARG A 86 -15.03 -3.67 9.47
C ARG A 86 -15.93 -4.03 10.66
N PHE A 87 -17.25 -3.99 10.49
CA PHE A 87 -18.20 -4.40 11.54
C PHE A 87 -18.06 -5.87 11.92
N SER A 88 -17.83 -6.75 10.95
CA SER A 88 -17.56 -8.17 11.18
C SER A 88 -16.33 -8.39 12.07
N ARG A 89 -15.22 -7.73 11.74
CA ARG A 89 -13.97 -7.81 12.53
C ARG A 89 -14.18 -7.33 13.97
N TRP A 90 -14.88 -6.21 14.17
CA TRP A 90 -15.21 -5.72 15.53
C TRP A 90 -16.17 -6.65 16.28
N MET A 91 -17.10 -7.28 15.59
CA MET A 91 -18.04 -8.22 16.21
C MET A 91 -17.31 -9.46 16.73
N PHE A 92 -16.48 -10.08 15.90
CA PHE A 92 -15.71 -11.25 16.30
C PHE A 92 -14.55 -10.92 17.26
N SER A 93 -14.08 -9.67 17.31
CA SER A 93 -12.99 -9.30 18.23
C SER A 93 -13.34 -9.51 19.70
N TYR A 94 -14.62 -9.37 20.08
CA TYR A 94 -15.07 -9.63 21.45
C TYR A 94 -14.91 -11.10 21.88
N ALA A 95 -14.92 -12.05 20.95
CA ALA A 95 -14.69 -13.46 21.28
C ALA A 95 -13.22 -13.74 21.62
N TYR A 96 -12.28 -13.01 21.00
CA TYR A 96 -10.84 -13.16 21.24
C TYR A 96 -10.39 -12.75 22.65
N ASP A 97 -11.22 -11.99 23.38
CA ASP A 97 -10.97 -11.69 24.80
C ASP A 97 -11.13 -12.92 25.71
N PHE A 98 -11.82 -13.98 25.23
CA PHE A 98 -12.13 -15.18 26.01
C PHE A 98 -11.47 -16.44 25.47
N THR A 99 -11.26 -16.53 24.15
CA THR A 99 -10.69 -17.72 23.51
C THR A 99 -9.95 -17.37 22.22
N PRO A 100 -8.78 -17.98 21.94
CA PRO A 100 -8.14 -17.87 20.64
C PRO A 100 -8.84 -18.72 19.56
N ASP A 101 -9.69 -19.67 19.95
CA ASP A 101 -10.33 -20.62 19.06
C ASP A 101 -11.62 -20.05 18.46
N VAL A 102 -11.45 -19.09 17.55
CA VAL A 102 -12.55 -18.40 16.85
C VAL A 102 -12.47 -18.70 15.35
N GLU A 103 -13.50 -19.35 14.82
CA GLU A 103 -13.69 -19.65 13.40
C GLU A 103 -14.74 -18.72 12.78
N ILE A 104 -14.31 -17.87 11.86
CA ILE A 104 -15.21 -17.01 11.09
C ILE A 104 -15.65 -17.76 9.83
N THR A 105 -16.93 -18.16 9.76
CA THR A 105 -17.48 -18.89 8.60
C THR A 105 -17.95 -17.97 7.49
N SER A 106 -18.52 -16.83 7.85
CA SER A 106 -18.91 -15.76 6.94
C SER A 106 -18.68 -14.40 7.61
N ILE A 107 -19.02 -13.33 6.91
CA ILE A 107 -18.92 -11.97 7.46
C ILE A 107 -19.87 -11.74 8.65
N ASP A 108 -20.96 -12.50 8.75
CA ASP A 108 -22.02 -12.34 9.74
C ASP A 108 -22.12 -13.51 10.74
N GLU A 109 -21.53 -14.67 10.47
CA GLU A 109 -21.59 -15.83 11.37
C GLU A 109 -20.24 -16.54 11.56
N GLY A 110 -20.06 -17.09 12.76
CA GLY A 110 -18.87 -17.82 13.15
C GLY A 110 -19.07 -18.61 14.44
N TYR A 111 -18.05 -19.38 14.80
CA TYR A 111 -18.02 -20.23 15.97
C TYR A 111 -16.85 -19.87 16.86
N PHE A 112 -16.99 -20.08 18.16
CA PHE A 112 -15.85 -20.06 19.07
C PHE A 112 -15.96 -21.14 20.14
N ASP A 113 -14.81 -21.66 20.55
CA ASP A 113 -14.70 -22.72 21.54
C ASP A 113 -14.46 -22.15 22.94
N LEU A 114 -15.35 -22.47 23.88
CA LEU A 114 -15.23 -22.10 25.30
C LEU A 114 -14.93 -23.31 26.19
N SER A 115 -14.49 -24.42 25.61
CA SER A 115 -14.09 -25.62 26.35
C SER A 115 -12.94 -25.30 27.32
N GLY A 116 -13.13 -25.64 28.60
CA GLY A 116 -12.09 -25.46 29.62
C GLY A 116 -11.96 -24.02 30.17
N VAL A 117 -12.80 -23.08 29.74
CA VAL A 117 -12.86 -21.74 30.34
C VAL A 117 -13.53 -21.83 31.73
N ARG A 118 -12.98 -21.10 32.72
CA ARG A 118 -13.47 -21.15 34.12
C ARG A 118 -14.87 -20.55 34.32
N ARG A 119 -15.23 -19.56 33.51
CA ARG A 119 -16.54 -18.89 33.54
C ARG A 119 -17.53 -19.70 32.73
N SER A 120 -18.82 -19.59 33.04
CA SER A 120 -19.83 -20.30 32.26
C SER A 120 -19.90 -19.76 30.82
N ALA A 121 -20.12 -20.66 29.85
CA ALA A 121 -20.26 -20.27 28.45
C ALA A 121 -21.44 -19.31 28.25
N SER A 122 -22.54 -19.54 28.98
CA SER A 122 -23.71 -18.66 29.00
C SER A 122 -23.37 -17.22 29.40
N GLU A 123 -22.64 -17.03 30.50
CA GLU A 123 -22.23 -15.69 30.96
C GLU A 123 -21.31 -14.99 29.95
N ILE A 124 -20.37 -15.74 29.36
CA ILE A 124 -19.45 -15.20 28.35
C ILE A 124 -20.22 -14.75 27.11
N ALA A 125 -21.07 -15.61 26.56
CA ALA A 125 -21.90 -15.29 25.39
C ALA A 125 -22.79 -14.07 25.67
N GLN A 126 -23.48 -14.02 26.82
CA GLN A 126 -24.27 -12.85 27.21
C GLN A 126 -23.43 -11.57 27.33
N THR A 127 -22.19 -11.68 27.81
CA THR A 127 -21.26 -10.54 27.90
C THR A 127 -20.91 -10.03 26.50
N ILE A 128 -20.53 -10.92 25.59
CA ILE A 128 -20.22 -10.61 24.18
C ILE A 128 -21.43 -9.96 23.50
N ARG A 129 -22.60 -10.59 23.61
CA ARG A 129 -23.86 -10.07 23.07
C ARG A 129 -24.20 -8.68 23.56
N LYS A 130 -24.08 -8.42 24.87
CA LYS A 130 -24.29 -7.08 25.44
C LYS A 130 -23.28 -6.08 24.90
N ALA A 131 -22.01 -6.44 24.82
CA ALA A 131 -20.95 -5.56 24.31
C ALA A 131 -21.19 -5.18 22.84
N ILE A 132 -21.57 -6.15 22.00
CA ILE A 132 -21.93 -5.94 20.59
C ILE A 132 -23.15 -5.01 20.48
N GLY A 133 -24.22 -5.30 21.23
CA GLY A 133 -25.44 -4.49 21.22
C GLY A 133 -25.22 -3.05 21.72
N GLN A 134 -24.34 -2.85 22.71
CA GLN A 134 -24.03 -1.54 23.27
C GLN A 134 -23.08 -0.73 22.39
N THR A 135 -22.05 -1.36 21.83
CA THR A 135 -20.97 -0.66 21.10
C THR A 135 -21.27 -0.56 19.62
N LEU A 136 -21.61 -1.68 18.98
CA LEU A 136 -21.85 -1.76 17.54
C LEU A 136 -23.30 -1.46 17.16
N LYS A 137 -24.22 -1.46 18.13
CA LYS A 137 -25.66 -1.21 17.92
C LYS A 137 -26.30 -2.18 16.92
N ILE A 138 -25.74 -3.38 16.77
CA ILE A 138 -26.30 -4.48 15.98
C ILE A 138 -26.83 -5.58 16.90
N THR A 139 -27.82 -6.34 16.43
CA THR A 139 -28.37 -7.47 17.17
C THR A 139 -27.72 -8.76 16.69
N VAL A 140 -27.36 -9.64 17.62
CA VAL A 140 -26.83 -10.97 17.33
C VAL A 140 -27.69 -12.03 18.01
N SER A 141 -27.71 -13.20 17.38
CA SER A 141 -28.30 -14.43 17.88
C SER A 141 -27.20 -15.43 18.17
N GLU A 142 -27.26 -16.06 19.34
CA GLU A 142 -26.23 -16.95 19.85
C GLU A 142 -26.84 -18.30 20.23
N GLY A 143 -26.12 -19.37 19.90
CA GLY A 143 -26.49 -20.74 20.27
C GLY A 143 -25.30 -21.43 20.91
N ILE A 144 -25.51 -22.03 22.07
CA ILE A 144 -24.49 -22.76 22.82
C ILE A 144 -24.83 -24.25 22.75
N GLY A 145 -23.86 -25.09 22.41
CA GLY A 145 -24.06 -26.53 22.29
C GLY A 145 -22.79 -27.33 22.43
N SER A 146 -22.92 -28.66 22.42
CA SER A 146 -21.78 -29.58 22.53
C SER A 146 -20.91 -29.65 21.27
N ASN A 147 -21.43 -29.19 20.12
CA ASN A 147 -20.75 -29.17 18.83
C ASN A 147 -21.29 -28.05 17.91
N LYS A 148 -20.70 -27.94 16.71
CA LYS A 148 -21.08 -26.91 15.71
C LYS A 148 -22.52 -27.05 15.23
N LEU A 149 -22.98 -28.26 14.94
CA LEU A 149 -24.32 -28.52 14.45
C LEU A 149 -25.40 -27.96 15.41
N VAL A 150 -25.33 -28.36 16.68
CA VAL A 150 -26.35 -28.02 17.68
C VAL A 150 -26.32 -26.53 18.01
N SER A 151 -25.12 -25.96 18.21
CA SER A 151 -24.96 -24.52 18.44
C SER A 151 -25.49 -23.69 17.28
N GLN A 152 -25.21 -24.10 16.03
CA GLN A 152 -25.72 -23.41 14.85
C GLN A 152 -27.25 -23.42 14.77
N ILE A 153 -27.88 -24.59 14.94
CA ILE A 153 -29.35 -24.71 14.89
C ILE A 153 -29.99 -23.90 16.03
N ALA A 154 -29.45 -23.99 17.26
CA ALA A 154 -29.94 -23.24 18.42
C ALA A 154 -29.93 -21.71 18.19
N SER A 155 -28.87 -21.18 17.57
CA SER A 155 -28.79 -19.74 17.26
C SER A 155 -29.77 -19.27 16.18
N LYS A 156 -30.23 -20.17 15.29
CA LYS A 156 -31.01 -19.82 14.10
C LYS A 156 -32.51 -20.05 14.28
N LEU A 157 -32.92 -20.96 15.15
CA LEU A 157 -34.31 -21.43 15.27
C LEU A 157 -35.30 -20.32 15.65
N TYR A 158 -34.90 -19.41 16.54
CA TYR A 158 -35.78 -18.38 17.11
C TYR A 158 -35.31 -16.94 16.83
N LYS A 159 -34.65 -16.69 15.71
CA LYS A 159 -34.22 -15.34 15.32
C LYS A 159 -35.41 -14.37 15.20
N PRO A 160 -35.23 -13.05 15.49
CA PRO A 160 -33.99 -12.37 15.91
C PRO A 160 -33.66 -12.52 17.39
N ALA A 161 -32.45 -12.11 17.75
CA ALA A 161 -32.01 -11.96 19.14
C ALA A 161 -32.14 -13.27 19.94
N ALA A 162 -31.94 -14.41 19.27
CA ALA A 162 -32.02 -15.71 19.90
C ALA A 162 -30.84 -15.91 20.85
N PHE A 163 -31.09 -16.58 21.97
CA PHE A 163 -30.05 -17.00 22.90
C PHE A 163 -30.49 -18.30 23.53
N GLN A 164 -29.86 -19.40 23.11
CA GLN A 164 -30.27 -20.73 23.54
C GLN A 164 -29.06 -21.60 23.83
N GLU A 165 -29.10 -22.26 24.99
CA GLU A 165 -28.09 -23.22 25.42
C GLU A 165 -28.70 -24.62 25.43
N ILE A 166 -28.06 -25.54 24.70
CA ILE A 166 -28.44 -26.95 24.65
C ILE A 166 -27.37 -27.73 25.42
N GLU A 167 -27.77 -28.28 26.56
CA GLU A 167 -26.87 -29.08 27.38
C GLU A 167 -26.48 -30.38 26.68
N LYS A 168 -25.24 -30.81 26.91
CA LYS A 168 -24.75 -32.12 26.43
C LYS A 168 -25.64 -33.24 26.96
N GLY A 169 -26.13 -34.09 26.06
CA GLY A 169 -27.11 -35.15 26.32
C GLY A 169 -28.52 -34.82 25.83
N TYR A 170 -28.84 -33.55 25.58
CA TYR A 170 -30.14 -33.09 25.07
C TYR A 170 -30.17 -32.80 23.57
N GLU A 171 -29.11 -33.17 22.83
CA GLU A 171 -29.00 -32.93 21.39
C GLU A 171 -30.13 -33.64 20.62
N ILE A 172 -30.37 -34.92 20.90
CA ILE A 172 -31.39 -35.73 20.23
C ILE A 172 -32.82 -35.19 20.48
N PRO A 173 -33.25 -34.98 21.75
CA PRO A 173 -34.56 -34.38 22.03
C PRO A 173 -34.75 -33.00 21.39
N PHE A 174 -33.67 -32.21 21.26
CA PHE A 174 -33.71 -30.91 20.61
C PHE A 174 -33.84 -31.02 19.08
N LEU A 175 -33.09 -31.93 18.44
CA LEU A 175 -33.03 -32.05 16.99
C LEU A 175 -34.23 -32.80 16.40
N HIS A 176 -34.61 -33.93 16.97
CA HIS A 176 -35.59 -34.85 16.38
C HIS A 176 -36.94 -34.23 15.97
N PRO A 177 -37.53 -33.29 16.75
CA PRO A 177 -38.79 -32.65 16.37
C PRO A 177 -38.69 -31.71 15.17
N LEU A 178 -37.49 -31.23 14.84
CA LEU A 178 -37.28 -30.22 13.81
C LEU A 178 -37.45 -30.80 12.40
N ALA A 179 -37.79 -29.94 11.45
CA ALA A 179 -37.87 -30.30 10.05
C ALA A 179 -36.49 -30.57 9.45
N ASN A 180 -36.43 -31.46 8.45
CA ASN A 180 -35.17 -31.92 7.85
C ASN A 180 -34.26 -30.80 7.30
N HIS A 181 -34.81 -29.69 6.82
CA HIS A 181 -34.05 -28.59 6.23
C HIS A 181 -33.16 -27.84 7.24
N TRP A 182 -33.34 -28.10 8.55
CA TRP A 182 -32.44 -27.59 9.59
C TRP A 182 -31.08 -28.30 9.60
N LEU A 183 -30.96 -29.51 9.03
CA LEU A 183 -29.68 -30.19 8.93
C LEU A 183 -28.79 -29.53 7.86
N PRO A 184 -27.54 -29.17 8.19
CA PRO A 184 -26.57 -28.67 7.22
C PRO A 184 -26.40 -29.64 6.04
N GLY A 185 -26.50 -29.11 4.82
CA GLY A 185 -26.42 -29.89 3.58
C GLY A 185 -27.77 -30.26 2.97
N ILE A 186 -28.89 -30.05 3.68
CA ILE A 186 -30.23 -30.23 3.13
C ILE A 186 -30.78 -28.90 2.59
N GLY A 187 -30.59 -28.66 1.30
CA GLY A 187 -31.22 -27.54 0.59
C GLY A 187 -32.67 -27.84 0.16
N PRO A 188 -33.40 -26.86 -0.42
CA PRO A 188 -34.82 -27.01 -0.79
C PRO A 188 -35.12 -28.23 -1.67
N LYS A 189 -34.22 -28.55 -2.60
CA LYS A 189 -34.36 -29.74 -3.47
C LYS A 189 -34.23 -31.05 -2.70
N SER A 190 -33.23 -31.16 -1.83
CA SER A 190 -33.02 -32.35 -1.00
C SER A 190 -34.14 -32.51 0.03
N ALA A 191 -34.58 -31.41 0.65
CA ALA A 191 -35.73 -31.40 1.56
C ALA A 191 -37.00 -31.90 0.86
N SER A 192 -37.27 -31.43 -0.36
CA SER A 192 -38.43 -31.90 -1.14
C SER A 192 -38.36 -33.40 -1.44
N ARG A 193 -37.18 -33.94 -1.75
CA ARG A 193 -36.99 -35.39 -2.00
C ARG A 193 -37.19 -36.23 -0.74
N LEU A 194 -36.65 -35.76 0.39
CA LEU A 194 -36.84 -36.42 1.70
C LEU A 194 -38.32 -36.36 2.14
N ASN A 195 -38.98 -35.23 1.96
CA ASN A 195 -40.40 -35.07 2.26
C ASN A 195 -41.26 -36.04 1.43
N ALA A 196 -40.94 -36.19 0.14
CA ALA A 196 -41.63 -37.15 -0.74
C ALA A 196 -41.43 -38.62 -0.28
N ALA A 197 -40.31 -38.90 0.40
CA ALA A 197 -40.04 -40.21 1.01
C ALA A 197 -40.59 -40.34 2.45
N GLY A 198 -41.39 -39.38 2.94
CA GLY A 198 -41.96 -39.39 4.30
C GLY A 198 -40.99 -38.96 5.41
N LEU A 199 -39.79 -38.51 5.06
CA LEU A 199 -38.71 -38.11 5.99
C LEU A 199 -38.70 -36.60 6.22
N ALA A 200 -39.82 -36.05 6.71
CA ALA A 200 -40.01 -34.62 6.93
C ALA A 200 -39.27 -34.08 8.17
N ARG A 201 -39.05 -34.92 9.18
CA ARG A 201 -38.41 -34.58 10.47
C ARG A 201 -37.05 -35.23 10.63
N ILE A 202 -36.20 -34.59 11.42
CA ILE A 202 -34.84 -35.09 11.70
C ILE A 202 -34.88 -36.47 12.36
N GLY A 203 -35.78 -36.69 13.33
CA GLY A 203 -35.89 -37.99 14.00
C GLY A 203 -36.26 -39.14 13.06
N GLN A 204 -36.97 -38.86 11.97
CA GLN A 204 -37.28 -39.88 10.95
C GLN A 204 -36.03 -40.26 10.14
N ILE A 205 -35.15 -39.29 9.87
CA ILE A 205 -33.88 -39.53 9.17
C ILE A 205 -32.94 -40.37 10.05
N SER A 206 -32.83 -40.03 11.35
CA SER A 206 -32.05 -40.80 12.33
C SER A 206 -32.48 -42.27 12.39
N ALA A 207 -33.79 -42.51 12.39
CA ALA A 207 -34.37 -43.86 12.44
C ALA A 207 -34.26 -44.66 11.12
N THR A 208 -33.84 -44.04 10.01
CA THR A 208 -33.76 -44.70 8.70
C THR A 208 -32.38 -45.33 8.48
N GLU A 209 -32.34 -46.52 7.89
CA GLU A 209 -31.08 -47.18 7.53
C GLU A 209 -30.27 -46.39 6.49
N THR A 210 -28.95 -46.42 6.63
CA THR A 210 -28.04 -45.63 5.79
C THR A 210 -28.15 -45.99 4.30
N ASP A 211 -28.42 -47.25 3.98
CA ASP A 211 -28.56 -47.73 2.59
C ASP A 211 -29.79 -47.14 1.89
N LEU A 212 -30.91 -47.02 2.62
CA LEU A 212 -32.13 -46.36 2.12
C LEU A 212 -31.91 -44.86 1.95
N LEU A 213 -31.22 -44.22 2.91
CA LEU A 213 -30.84 -42.81 2.78
C LEU A 213 -29.91 -42.58 1.59
N HIS A 214 -29.03 -43.54 1.26
CA HIS A 214 -28.14 -43.49 0.10
C HIS A 214 -28.90 -43.40 -1.22
N LEU A 215 -30.04 -44.06 -1.36
CA LEU A 215 -30.89 -43.97 -2.56
C LEU A 215 -31.43 -42.54 -2.78
N ILE A 216 -31.65 -41.79 -1.69
CA ILE A 216 -32.19 -40.43 -1.75
C ILE A 216 -31.06 -39.39 -1.82
N LEU A 217 -30.06 -39.50 -0.95
CA LEU A 217 -29.05 -38.46 -0.73
C LEU A 217 -27.70 -38.77 -1.38
N GLY A 218 -27.52 -39.97 -1.94
CA GLY A 218 -26.24 -40.44 -2.47
C GLY A 218 -25.17 -40.42 -1.38
N ASN A 219 -23.96 -40.02 -1.74
CA ASN A 219 -22.78 -40.05 -0.86
C ASN A 219 -22.88 -39.18 0.41
N MET A 220 -23.91 -38.33 0.52
CA MET A 220 -24.13 -37.52 1.72
C MET A 220 -24.89 -38.26 2.83
N ALA A 221 -25.49 -39.42 2.52
CA ALA A 221 -26.37 -40.14 3.45
C ALA A 221 -25.74 -40.46 4.81
N PRO A 222 -24.51 -41.01 4.90
CA PRO A 222 -23.89 -41.31 6.20
C PRO A 222 -23.74 -40.05 7.07
N ARG A 223 -23.29 -38.96 6.44
CA ARG A 223 -23.05 -37.69 7.13
C ARG A 223 -24.33 -37.03 7.62
N ILE A 224 -25.39 -37.09 6.82
CA ILE A 224 -26.69 -36.54 7.21
C ILE A 224 -27.31 -37.35 8.36
N ARG A 225 -27.10 -38.67 8.39
CA ARG A 225 -27.53 -39.52 9.51
C ARG A 225 -26.77 -39.19 10.79
N GLU A 226 -25.44 -39.04 10.73
CA GLU A 226 -24.63 -38.57 11.86
C GLU A 226 -25.18 -37.25 12.43
N TYR A 227 -25.52 -36.29 11.56
CA TYR A 227 -26.13 -35.04 12.01
C TYR A 227 -27.52 -35.22 12.60
N ALA A 228 -28.33 -36.13 12.06
CA ALA A 228 -29.65 -36.44 12.63
C ALA A 228 -29.55 -37.00 14.05
N ASP A 229 -28.51 -37.78 14.32
CA ASP A 229 -28.18 -38.35 15.63
C ASP A 229 -27.46 -37.34 16.56
N GLY A 230 -27.23 -36.10 16.11
CA GLY A 230 -26.57 -35.04 16.88
C GLY A 230 -25.04 -35.13 16.91
N TYR A 231 -24.43 -36.01 16.12
CA TYR A 231 -22.97 -36.17 16.04
C TYR A 231 -22.33 -35.19 15.05
N ASP A 232 -21.41 -34.36 15.54
CA ASP A 232 -20.58 -33.50 14.70
C ASP A 232 -19.18 -33.30 15.30
N GLU A 233 -18.22 -34.05 14.79
CA GLU A 233 -16.82 -34.02 15.26
C GLU A 233 -15.97 -32.93 14.59
N ARG A 234 -16.55 -32.08 13.72
CA ARG A 234 -15.78 -31.03 13.05
C ARG A 234 -15.11 -30.13 14.10
N PRO A 235 -13.77 -29.94 14.05
CA PRO A 235 -13.09 -29.05 14.98
C PRO A 235 -13.43 -27.60 14.67
N ILE A 236 -13.23 -26.70 15.64
CA ILE A 236 -13.15 -25.27 15.38
C ILE A 236 -11.81 -25.02 14.69
N VAL A 237 -11.81 -24.30 13.58
CA VAL A 237 -10.67 -24.04 12.70
C VAL A 237 -10.39 -22.54 12.74
N PRO A 238 -9.50 -22.07 13.64
CA PRO A 238 -9.31 -20.63 13.87
C PRO A 238 -8.65 -19.89 12.71
N ARG A 239 -7.98 -20.62 11.80
CA ARG A 239 -7.37 -20.08 10.59
C ARG A 239 -8.28 -20.26 9.40
N VAL A 240 -8.60 -19.15 8.73
CA VAL A 240 -9.25 -19.16 7.41
C VAL A 240 -8.42 -20.02 6.46
N ALA A 241 -9.04 -21.07 5.91
CA ALA A 241 -8.39 -21.94 4.94
C ALA A 241 -7.96 -21.12 3.72
N SER A 242 -6.77 -21.43 3.17
CA SER A 242 -6.31 -20.81 1.93
C SER A 242 -7.38 -20.89 0.84
N ALA A 243 -7.71 -19.74 0.25
CA ALA A 243 -8.63 -19.65 -0.89
C ALA A 243 -8.28 -20.67 -1.99
N LYS A 244 -9.25 -21.52 -2.35
CA LYS A 244 -9.12 -22.57 -3.38
C LYS A 244 -9.40 -22.07 -4.79
N SER A 245 -10.07 -20.92 -4.92
CA SER A 245 -10.35 -20.25 -6.19
C SER A 245 -10.74 -18.80 -5.96
N TYR A 246 -10.55 -17.97 -6.98
CA TYR A 246 -10.93 -16.57 -7.00
C TYR A 246 -11.95 -16.34 -8.11
N GLY A 247 -13.10 -15.75 -7.81
CA GLY A 247 -14.16 -15.55 -8.79
C GLY A 247 -14.73 -14.14 -8.74
N LYS A 248 -15.02 -13.57 -9.91
CA LYS A 248 -15.80 -12.35 -10.06
C LYS A 248 -16.79 -12.52 -11.20
N GLN A 249 -17.98 -12.00 -11.00
CA GLN A 249 -19.05 -12.01 -12.00
C GLN A 249 -19.74 -10.65 -12.04
N GLU A 250 -20.32 -10.33 -13.18
CA GLU A 250 -21.04 -9.09 -13.40
C GLU A 250 -22.30 -9.38 -14.22
N THR A 251 -23.45 -9.05 -13.63
CA THR A 251 -24.72 -9.03 -14.36
C THR A 251 -24.85 -7.66 -15.00
N PHE A 252 -25.01 -7.62 -16.31
CA PHE A 252 -25.15 -6.36 -17.03
C PHE A 252 -26.52 -5.73 -16.74
N THR A 253 -26.56 -4.40 -16.74
CA THR A 253 -27.81 -3.63 -16.56
C THR A 253 -28.80 -3.91 -17.69
N GLU A 254 -28.28 -4.05 -18.90
CA GLU A 254 -28.98 -4.44 -20.12
C GLU A 254 -28.16 -5.56 -20.77
N ASP A 255 -28.82 -6.49 -21.45
CA ASP A 255 -28.11 -7.62 -22.07
C ASP A 255 -27.16 -7.09 -23.16
N GLN A 256 -25.93 -7.61 -23.20
CA GLN A 256 -24.85 -7.11 -24.06
C GLN A 256 -24.59 -8.04 -25.24
N THR A 257 -24.36 -7.44 -26.41
CA THR A 257 -23.97 -8.12 -27.65
C THR A 257 -22.61 -7.67 -28.17
N ASP A 258 -22.03 -6.63 -27.58
CA ASP A 258 -20.73 -6.09 -27.96
C ASP A 258 -19.61 -6.92 -27.31
N GLU A 259 -18.89 -7.68 -28.14
CA GLU A 259 -17.79 -8.54 -27.72
C GLU A 259 -16.65 -7.74 -27.08
N ASP A 260 -16.31 -6.56 -27.61
CA ASP A 260 -15.22 -5.72 -27.10
C ASP A 260 -15.54 -5.18 -25.71
N GLN A 261 -16.80 -4.79 -25.49
CA GLN A 261 -17.27 -4.36 -24.17
C GLN A 261 -17.24 -5.51 -23.14
N ILE A 262 -17.63 -6.73 -23.55
CA ILE A 262 -17.62 -7.90 -22.68
C ILE A 262 -16.18 -8.33 -22.37
N GLU A 263 -15.28 -8.31 -23.35
CA GLU A 263 -13.86 -8.62 -23.15
C GLU A 263 -13.20 -7.58 -22.24
N ALA A 264 -13.48 -6.29 -22.43
CA ALA A 264 -13.00 -5.22 -21.55
C ALA A 264 -13.48 -5.44 -20.10
N THR A 265 -14.72 -5.89 -19.92
CA THR A 265 -15.27 -6.23 -18.60
C THR A 265 -14.52 -7.41 -17.98
N LEU A 266 -14.23 -8.47 -18.74
CA LEU A 266 -13.43 -9.61 -18.29
C LEU A 266 -12.00 -9.21 -17.90
N ARG A 267 -11.34 -8.33 -18.67
CA ARG A 267 -10.01 -7.81 -18.34
C ARG A 267 -10.01 -6.99 -17.05
N ARG A 268 -11.04 -6.17 -16.82
CA ARG A 268 -11.24 -5.47 -15.55
C ARG A 268 -11.47 -6.44 -14.38
N MET A 269 -12.18 -7.55 -14.60
CA MET A 269 -12.32 -8.60 -13.58
C MET A 269 -10.97 -9.27 -13.27
N ALA A 270 -10.17 -9.54 -14.30
CA ALA A 270 -8.82 -10.09 -14.16
C ALA A 270 -7.93 -9.17 -13.32
N ASP A 271 -7.93 -7.85 -13.57
CA ASP A 271 -7.17 -6.88 -12.77
C ASP A 271 -7.49 -6.97 -11.28
N VAL A 272 -8.78 -7.02 -10.95
CA VAL A 272 -9.25 -7.08 -9.56
C VAL A 272 -8.91 -8.42 -8.91
N LEU A 273 -9.07 -9.53 -9.64
CA LEU A 273 -8.82 -10.86 -9.10
C LEU A 273 -7.32 -11.11 -8.93
N MET A 274 -6.49 -10.70 -9.89
CA MET A 274 -5.03 -10.91 -9.82
C MET A 274 -4.38 -10.07 -8.74
N ALA A 275 -4.89 -8.86 -8.46
CA ALA A 275 -4.46 -8.09 -7.30
C ALA A 275 -4.73 -8.85 -5.98
N LYS A 276 -5.89 -9.50 -5.84
CA LYS A 276 -6.22 -10.33 -4.66
C LYS A 276 -5.33 -11.57 -4.57
N VAL A 277 -5.13 -12.27 -5.69
CA VAL A 277 -4.22 -13.43 -5.77
C VAL A 277 -2.81 -13.06 -5.29
N ARG A 278 -2.30 -11.88 -5.70
CA ARG A 278 -0.99 -11.37 -5.27
C ARG A 278 -0.94 -10.97 -3.80
N VAL A 279 -1.99 -10.35 -3.26
CA VAL A 279 -2.10 -10.01 -1.84
C VAL A 279 -2.03 -11.27 -0.97
N ASP A 280 -2.67 -12.35 -1.40
CA ASP A 280 -2.65 -13.64 -0.70
C ASP A 280 -1.32 -14.40 -0.90
N GLY A 281 -0.37 -13.87 -1.69
CA GLY A 281 0.91 -14.51 -1.97
C GLY A 281 0.81 -15.76 -2.84
N LYS A 282 -0.22 -15.86 -3.70
CA LYS A 282 -0.54 -17.07 -4.46
C LYS A 282 -0.34 -16.91 -5.97
N CYS A 283 -0.41 -18.03 -6.69
CA CYS A 283 -0.50 -18.09 -8.14
C CYS A 283 -1.72 -18.91 -8.56
N ILE A 284 -2.23 -18.66 -9.77
CA ILE A 284 -3.33 -19.43 -10.38
C ILE A 284 -2.83 -20.11 -11.64
N ARG A 285 -3.48 -21.21 -12.03
CA ARG A 285 -3.15 -21.92 -13.27
C ARG A 285 -4.32 -22.01 -14.24
N THR A 286 -5.54 -22.08 -13.74
CA THR A 286 -6.71 -22.33 -14.59
C THR A 286 -7.62 -21.12 -14.63
N LEU A 287 -8.00 -20.73 -15.84
CA LEU A 287 -8.97 -19.69 -16.13
C LEU A 287 -10.28 -20.37 -16.54
N THR A 288 -11.42 -19.83 -16.09
CA THR A 288 -12.74 -20.26 -16.56
C THR A 288 -13.60 -19.02 -16.79
N VAL A 289 -14.02 -18.84 -18.04
CA VAL A 289 -15.01 -17.84 -18.43
C VAL A 289 -16.37 -18.53 -18.49
N LYS A 290 -17.33 -17.97 -17.79
CA LYS A 290 -18.73 -18.39 -17.82
C LYS A 290 -19.58 -17.25 -18.34
N VAL A 291 -20.49 -17.56 -19.24
CA VAL A 291 -21.49 -16.65 -19.78
C VAL A 291 -22.88 -17.14 -19.38
N ARG A 292 -23.79 -16.21 -19.13
CA ARG A 292 -25.22 -16.50 -18.93
C ARG A 292 -26.02 -15.71 -19.93
N TYR A 293 -26.92 -16.37 -20.63
CA TYR A 293 -27.81 -15.78 -21.61
C TYR A 293 -29.02 -15.11 -20.96
N ASN A 294 -29.85 -14.44 -21.77
CA ASN A 294 -31.09 -13.80 -21.32
C ASN A 294 -32.13 -14.80 -20.78
N ASP A 295 -32.13 -16.04 -21.25
CA ASP A 295 -32.97 -17.16 -20.80
C ASP A 295 -32.43 -17.88 -19.56
N MET A 296 -31.40 -17.32 -18.92
CA MET A 296 -30.72 -17.84 -17.74
C MET A 296 -29.94 -19.15 -17.96
N MET A 297 -29.86 -19.68 -19.18
CA MET A 297 -28.93 -20.75 -19.51
C MET A 297 -27.48 -20.27 -19.38
N GLU A 298 -26.59 -21.18 -19.01
CA GLU A 298 -25.17 -20.90 -18.81
C GLU A 298 -24.32 -21.78 -19.72
N ASP A 299 -23.28 -21.18 -20.28
CA ASP A 299 -22.17 -21.89 -20.91
C ASP A 299 -20.87 -21.47 -20.24
N GLN A 300 -19.87 -22.36 -20.23
CA GLN A 300 -18.55 -22.05 -19.68
C GLN A 300 -17.45 -22.72 -20.49
N CYS A 301 -16.30 -22.07 -20.52
CA CYS A 301 -15.07 -22.61 -21.10
C CYS A 301 -13.90 -22.31 -20.17
N GLY A 302 -12.99 -23.26 -20.01
CA GLY A 302 -11.79 -23.08 -19.20
C GLY A 302 -10.54 -23.61 -19.87
N GLU A 303 -9.40 -23.04 -19.50
CA GLU A 303 -8.08 -23.39 -20.00
C GLU A 303 -7.09 -23.33 -18.83
N SER A 304 -6.22 -24.34 -18.73
CA SER A 304 -5.10 -24.36 -17.79
C SER A 304 -3.83 -23.92 -18.49
N LEU A 305 -3.16 -22.95 -17.91
CA LEU A 305 -1.85 -22.47 -18.37
C LEU A 305 -0.80 -23.57 -18.18
N GLY A 306 0.24 -23.55 -19.02
CA GLY A 306 1.42 -24.41 -18.86
C GLY A 306 2.06 -24.21 -17.48
N GLU A 307 2.11 -22.96 -17.04
CA GLU A 307 2.74 -22.55 -15.79
C GLU A 307 1.79 -21.68 -14.95
N PRO A 308 1.78 -21.83 -13.60
CA PRO A 308 1.06 -20.92 -12.74
C PRO A 308 1.57 -19.47 -12.84
N THR A 309 0.67 -18.51 -12.72
CA THR A 309 0.99 -17.08 -12.80
C THR A 309 0.28 -16.26 -11.73
N ASP A 310 0.91 -15.14 -11.34
CA ASP A 310 0.34 -14.06 -10.56
C ASP A 310 0.24 -12.75 -11.36
N LEU A 311 0.34 -12.81 -12.70
CA LEU A 311 0.30 -11.64 -13.59
C LEU A 311 -0.95 -11.63 -14.48
N GLU A 312 -1.70 -10.53 -14.47
CA GLU A 312 -2.86 -10.35 -15.35
C GLU A 312 -2.49 -10.27 -16.84
N THR A 313 -1.27 -9.81 -17.16
CA THR A 313 -0.79 -9.71 -18.55
C THR A 313 -0.69 -11.07 -19.24
N ASP A 314 -0.47 -12.14 -18.48
CA ASP A 314 -0.34 -13.50 -19.02
C ASP A 314 -1.70 -14.06 -19.45
N ILE A 315 -2.80 -13.51 -18.92
CA ILE A 315 -4.15 -14.05 -19.10
C ILE A 315 -5.00 -13.23 -20.08
N TYR A 316 -4.67 -11.96 -20.32
CA TYR A 316 -5.45 -11.08 -21.21
C TYR A 316 -5.70 -11.67 -22.60
N GLY A 317 -4.65 -12.18 -23.24
CA GLY A 317 -4.78 -12.77 -24.59
C GLY A 317 -5.66 -14.01 -24.65
N ARG A 318 -5.90 -14.68 -23.50
CA ARG A 318 -6.73 -15.88 -23.40
C ARG A 318 -8.20 -15.58 -23.16
N LEU A 319 -8.51 -14.44 -22.55
CA LEU A 319 -9.89 -14.09 -22.18
C LEU A 319 -10.81 -13.98 -23.40
N GLY A 320 -10.38 -13.32 -24.48
CA GLY A 320 -11.18 -13.24 -25.72
C GLY A 320 -11.41 -14.61 -26.39
N ILE A 321 -10.38 -15.48 -26.38
CA ILE A 321 -10.51 -16.85 -26.92
C ILE A 321 -11.51 -17.66 -26.11
N LEU A 322 -11.40 -17.61 -24.77
CA LEU A 322 -12.32 -18.31 -23.87
C LEU A 322 -13.74 -17.74 -23.95
N LEU A 323 -13.89 -16.42 -24.10
CA LEU A 323 -15.18 -15.77 -24.32
C LEU A 323 -15.86 -16.32 -25.57
N ARG A 324 -15.17 -16.32 -26.73
CA ARG A 324 -15.74 -16.86 -27.98
C ARG A 324 -16.11 -18.33 -27.89
N LYS A 325 -15.31 -19.14 -27.17
CA LYS A 325 -15.61 -20.57 -26.95
C LYS A 325 -16.79 -20.80 -26.00
N ALA A 326 -16.95 -19.94 -25.00
CA ALA A 326 -18.08 -19.99 -24.07
C ALA A 326 -19.36 -19.43 -24.70
N TRP A 327 -19.25 -18.41 -25.54
CA TRP A 327 -20.38 -17.76 -26.20
C TRP A 327 -20.83 -18.51 -27.46
N ARG A 328 -21.41 -19.69 -27.26
CA ARG A 328 -21.80 -20.61 -28.34
C ARG A 328 -23.03 -20.13 -29.12
N ARG A 329 -23.97 -19.49 -28.42
CA ARG A 329 -25.24 -19.03 -29.01
C ARG A 329 -25.09 -17.56 -29.40
N ARG A 330 -25.50 -17.18 -30.61
CA ARG A 330 -25.55 -15.76 -31.07
C ARG A 330 -26.71 -14.99 -30.45
N VAL A 331 -26.80 -15.03 -29.12
CA VAL A 331 -27.81 -14.36 -28.30
C VAL A 331 -27.09 -13.43 -27.33
N SER A 332 -27.72 -12.32 -26.97
CA SER A 332 -27.20 -11.36 -26.00
C SER A 332 -26.86 -12.01 -24.65
N LEU A 333 -25.75 -11.61 -24.06
CA LEU A 333 -25.32 -12.07 -22.74
C LEU A 333 -25.89 -11.19 -21.63
N ARG A 334 -26.42 -11.84 -20.59
CA ARG A 334 -26.94 -11.19 -19.39
C ARG A 334 -25.87 -11.04 -18.31
N LEU A 335 -24.96 -12.01 -18.20
CA LEU A 335 -23.89 -12.03 -17.21
C LEU A 335 -22.62 -12.64 -17.81
N VAL A 336 -21.49 -12.12 -17.37
CA VAL A 336 -20.18 -12.74 -17.59
C VAL A 336 -19.48 -12.97 -16.24
N SER A 337 -18.70 -14.04 -16.15
CA SER A 337 -17.97 -14.42 -14.95
C SER A 337 -16.58 -14.92 -15.32
N LEU A 338 -15.60 -14.53 -14.50
CA LEU A 338 -14.23 -15.04 -14.54
C LEU A 338 -13.93 -15.76 -13.23
N LYS A 339 -13.50 -17.02 -13.33
CA LYS A 339 -13.02 -17.83 -12.21
C LYS A 339 -11.57 -18.23 -12.46
N LEU A 340 -10.74 -18.06 -11.44
CA LEU A 340 -9.35 -18.49 -11.38
C LEU A 340 -9.25 -19.65 -10.37
N SER A 341 -8.72 -20.80 -10.79
CA SER A 341 -8.60 -22.01 -9.96
C SER A 341 -7.24 -22.69 -10.16
N ASN A 342 -7.05 -23.82 -9.49
CA ASN A 342 -5.73 -24.46 -9.33
C ASN A 342 -4.75 -23.44 -8.76
N VAL A 343 -5.05 -23.07 -7.50
CA VAL A 343 -4.32 -22.08 -6.73
C VAL A 343 -3.12 -22.76 -6.07
N TYR A 344 -1.95 -22.14 -6.19
CA TYR A 344 -0.71 -22.62 -5.60
C TYR A 344 -0.20 -21.61 -4.58
N ASP A 345 0.29 -22.12 -3.45
CA ASP A 345 0.96 -21.31 -2.44
C ASP A 345 2.37 -20.99 -2.93
N SER A 346 2.77 -19.73 -2.84
CA SER A 346 3.99 -19.17 -3.41
C SER A 346 3.94 -18.92 -4.92
N PHE A 347 4.91 -18.13 -5.36
CA PHE A 347 5.03 -17.74 -6.75
C PHE A 347 5.85 -18.73 -7.55
N TYR A 348 5.38 -18.99 -8.77
CA TYR A 348 6.05 -19.91 -9.66
C TYR A 348 7.25 -19.22 -10.35
N ARG A 349 8.43 -19.84 -10.24
CA ARG A 349 9.61 -19.55 -11.06
C ARG A 349 9.88 -20.78 -11.92
N SER A 350 9.63 -20.67 -13.22
CA SER A 350 9.84 -21.78 -14.16
C SER A 350 11.30 -22.00 -14.51
N GLU A 351 12.11 -20.95 -14.50
CA GLU A 351 13.43 -20.97 -15.15
C GLU A 351 14.52 -20.34 -14.28
N LEU A 352 15.75 -20.81 -14.49
CA LEU A 352 16.97 -20.23 -13.92
C LEU A 352 16.99 -18.72 -14.22
N THR A 353 17.39 -17.91 -13.24
CA THR A 353 17.38 -16.43 -13.26
C THR A 353 18.31 -15.77 -14.31
N LEU A 354 18.73 -16.49 -15.35
CA LEU A 354 19.69 -16.06 -16.36
C LEU A 354 19.09 -15.88 -17.76
N ASP A 355 17.82 -16.20 -17.97
CA ASP A 355 17.14 -15.98 -19.26
C ASP A 355 16.45 -14.60 -19.33
N GLY A 356 16.55 -13.94 -20.49
CA GLY A 356 15.95 -12.62 -20.72
C GLY A 356 14.42 -12.60 -20.57
N ALA A 357 13.76 -13.75 -20.76
CA ALA A 357 12.33 -13.92 -20.49
C ALA A 357 12.02 -13.81 -18.98
N SER A 358 12.91 -14.31 -18.12
CA SER A 358 12.81 -14.25 -16.66
C SER A 358 12.95 -12.82 -16.14
N GLU A 359 13.90 -12.04 -16.69
CA GLU A 359 14.06 -10.62 -16.34
C GLU A 359 12.85 -9.76 -16.75
N GLN A 360 12.29 -10.01 -17.94
CA GLN A 360 11.08 -9.32 -18.39
C GLN A 360 9.88 -9.66 -17.51
N ARG A 361 9.72 -10.93 -17.12
CA ARG A 361 8.65 -11.39 -16.22
C ARG A 361 8.77 -10.74 -14.84
N GLU A 362 9.97 -10.66 -14.27
CA GLU A 362 10.21 -10.00 -12.97
C GLU A 362 9.94 -8.49 -13.04
N SER A 363 10.30 -7.83 -14.15
CA SER A 363 9.97 -6.42 -14.39
C SER A 363 8.46 -6.18 -14.44
N ARG A 364 7.72 -7.00 -15.19
CA ARG A 364 6.25 -6.96 -15.24
C ARG A 364 5.62 -7.20 -13.87
N ARG A 365 6.20 -8.10 -13.10
CA ARG A 365 5.74 -8.40 -11.74
C ARG A 365 5.97 -7.24 -10.77
N ARG A 366 7.13 -6.60 -10.84
CA ARG A 366 7.41 -5.38 -10.07
C ARG A 366 6.43 -4.26 -10.44
N LEU A 367 6.17 -4.07 -11.73
CA LEU A 367 5.17 -3.11 -12.21
C LEU A 367 3.78 -3.42 -11.66
N ALA A 368 3.32 -4.67 -11.75
CA ALA A 368 2.01 -5.08 -11.23
C ALA A 368 1.86 -4.76 -9.74
N ARG A 369 2.88 -5.04 -8.92
CA ARG A 369 2.89 -4.71 -7.49
C ARG A 369 2.82 -3.19 -7.23
N ILE A 370 3.53 -2.39 -8.00
CA ILE A 370 3.50 -0.92 -7.87
C ILE A 370 2.10 -0.40 -8.25
N VAL A 371 1.51 -0.91 -9.33
CA VAL A 371 0.15 -0.55 -9.74
C VAL A 371 -0.87 -0.91 -8.66
N ASP A 372 -0.75 -2.09 -8.05
CA ASP A 372 -1.62 -2.51 -6.95
C ASP A 372 -1.48 -1.60 -5.72
N ASP A 373 -0.25 -1.24 -5.34
CA ASP A 373 0.01 -0.35 -4.19
C ASP A 373 -0.55 1.06 -4.44
N LEU A 374 -0.35 1.61 -5.65
CA LEU A 374 -0.92 2.90 -6.04
C LEU A 374 -2.45 2.88 -6.02
N LYS A 375 -3.08 1.83 -6.55
CA LYS A 375 -4.54 1.67 -6.49
C LYS A 375 -5.05 1.53 -5.06
N ARG A 376 -4.28 0.90 -4.16
CA ARG A 376 -4.63 0.75 -2.74
C ARG A 376 -4.55 2.07 -1.99
N ARG A 377 -3.52 2.89 -2.22
CA ARG A 377 -3.29 4.16 -1.50
C ARG A 377 -4.11 5.32 -2.05
N CYS A 378 -4.17 5.45 -3.37
CA CYS A 378 -4.74 6.61 -4.06
C CYS A 378 -6.14 6.35 -4.65
N GLY A 379 -6.62 5.10 -4.57
CA GLY A 379 -7.91 4.66 -5.08
C GLY A 379 -7.84 4.00 -6.46
N ALA A 380 -8.88 3.22 -6.79
CA ALA A 380 -8.94 2.42 -8.02
C ALA A 380 -8.89 3.25 -9.32
N GLY A 381 -9.23 4.55 -9.24
CA GLY A 381 -9.28 5.47 -10.38
C GLY A 381 -7.96 6.15 -10.73
N THR A 382 -6.90 5.98 -9.94
CA THR A 382 -5.61 6.67 -10.15
C THR A 382 -4.87 6.18 -11.40
N ILE A 383 -4.92 4.87 -11.67
CA ILE A 383 -4.33 4.25 -12.86
C ILE A 383 -5.40 3.45 -13.57
N LEU A 384 -5.63 3.81 -14.83
CA LEU A 384 -6.56 3.13 -15.73
C LEU A 384 -5.77 2.43 -16.82
N ARG A 385 -6.24 1.25 -17.22
CA ARG A 385 -5.72 0.53 -18.40
C ARG A 385 -6.57 0.85 -19.62
N GLY A 386 -6.07 0.53 -20.81
CA GLY A 386 -6.76 0.81 -22.08
C GLY A 386 -8.21 0.30 -22.12
N HIS A 387 -8.47 -0.89 -21.57
CA HIS A 387 -9.83 -1.46 -21.49
C HIS A 387 -10.77 -0.69 -20.54
N ASP A 388 -10.26 0.03 -19.55
CA ASP A 388 -11.10 0.85 -18.67
C ASP A 388 -11.69 2.05 -19.41
N PHE A 389 -11.03 2.54 -20.47
CA PHE A 389 -11.55 3.61 -21.31
C PHE A 389 -12.71 3.16 -22.19
N ILE A 390 -12.66 1.94 -22.75
CA ILE A 390 -13.78 1.35 -23.51
C ILE A 390 -15.05 1.31 -22.65
N LEU A 391 -14.92 0.90 -21.39
CA LEU A 391 -16.03 0.83 -20.45
C LEU A 391 -16.56 2.22 -20.06
N ARG A 392 -15.69 3.24 -20.00
CA ARG A 392 -16.09 4.64 -19.76
C ARG A 392 -16.79 5.25 -20.97
N ASP A 393 -16.23 5.10 -22.16
CA ASP A 393 -16.79 5.67 -23.40
C ASP A 393 -18.18 5.08 -23.69
N ALA A 394 -18.36 3.77 -23.51
CA ALA A 394 -19.67 3.13 -23.61
C ALA A 394 -20.69 3.66 -22.58
N ALA A 395 -20.25 4.07 -21.38
CA ALA A 395 -21.12 4.73 -20.40
C ALA A 395 -21.48 6.17 -20.84
N THR A 396 -20.54 6.91 -21.40
CA THR A 396 -20.73 8.29 -21.88
C THR A 396 -21.60 8.38 -23.14
N GLU A 397 -21.48 7.42 -24.08
CA GLU A 397 -22.35 7.32 -25.26
C GLU A 397 -23.79 6.95 -24.89
N LYS A 398 -23.99 6.08 -23.89
CA LYS A 398 -25.32 5.75 -23.34
C LYS A 398 -26.00 6.95 -22.66
N VAL A 399 -25.23 7.88 -22.09
CA VAL A 399 -25.75 9.15 -21.56
C VAL A 399 -26.18 10.07 -22.71
N LYS A 400 -25.34 10.26 -23.75
CA LYS A 400 -25.66 11.12 -24.90
C LYS A 400 -26.86 10.63 -25.74
N THR A 401 -27.03 9.32 -25.87
CA THR A 401 -28.18 8.72 -26.58
C THR A 401 -29.49 8.86 -25.80
N LYS A 402 -29.47 8.85 -24.47
CA LYS A 402 -30.64 9.17 -23.64
C LYS A 402 -31.05 10.65 -23.67
N THR A 403 -30.09 11.58 -23.82
CA THR A 403 -30.41 13.01 -23.90
C THR A 403 -30.96 13.46 -25.26
N LYS A 404 -30.84 12.63 -26.31
CA LYS A 404 -31.43 12.92 -27.64
C LYS A 404 -32.93 12.64 -27.75
N GLY A 405 -33.55 12.07 -26.71
CA GLY A 405 -34.96 11.70 -26.70
C GLY A 405 -35.75 12.32 -25.54
N LYS A 406 -35.71 13.65 -25.39
CA LYS A 406 -36.73 14.48 -24.73
C LYS A 406 -36.31 15.94 -24.81
N GLY A 407 -36.87 16.67 -25.76
CA GLY A 407 -36.84 18.12 -25.75
C GLY A 407 -37.64 18.62 -24.56
N PHE A 408 -36.94 19.07 -23.52
CA PHE A 408 -37.50 19.97 -22.51
C PHE A 408 -36.50 21.11 -22.30
N ASN A 409 -36.87 22.25 -22.88
CA ASN A 409 -36.22 23.53 -22.68
C ASN A 409 -36.57 24.02 -21.27
N ILE A 410 -35.60 24.10 -20.37
CA ILE A 410 -35.72 24.88 -19.13
C ILE A 410 -34.42 25.69 -18.99
N PRO A 411 -34.50 27.01 -18.79
CA PRO A 411 -33.35 27.91 -18.87
C PRO A 411 -32.54 27.87 -17.58
N PHE A 412 -31.21 27.77 -17.71
CA PHE A 412 -30.29 28.12 -16.63
C PHE A 412 -30.19 29.65 -16.54
N PRO A 413 -30.26 30.25 -15.34
CA PRO A 413 -30.22 31.70 -15.19
C PRO A 413 -28.81 32.24 -15.50
N SER A 414 -28.75 33.24 -16.38
CA SER A 414 -27.54 34.03 -16.60
C SER A 414 -27.31 34.95 -15.41
N VAL A 415 -26.14 34.86 -14.77
CA VAL A 415 -25.61 35.96 -13.97
C VAL A 415 -24.26 36.35 -14.54
N ASN A 416 -24.29 37.49 -15.22
CA ASN A 416 -23.15 38.27 -15.66
C ASN A 416 -22.20 38.56 -14.49
N ASN A 417 -20.89 38.38 -14.71
CA ASN A 417 -19.92 39.30 -14.13
C ASN A 417 -18.85 39.65 -15.16
N LYS A 418 -19.17 40.65 -15.98
CA LYS A 418 -18.18 41.46 -16.70
C LYS A 418 -17.36 42.22 -15.66
N ARG A 419 -16.07 41.95 -15.53
CA ARG A 419 -15.09 42.99 -15.21
C ARG A 419 -14.02 43.00 -16.28
N LYS A 420 -14.12 44.06 -17.09
CA LYS A 420 -13.16 44.50 -18.10
C LYS A 420 -11.85 44.90 -17.40
N TYR A 421 -10.72 44.42 -17.89
CA TYR A 421 -9.43 45.09 -17.68
C TYR A 421 -9.28 46.16 -18.78
N PRO A 422 -8.99 47.43 -18.45
CA PRO A 422 -8.80 48.45 -19.46
C PRO A 422 -7.35 48.45 -19.96
N SER A 423 -7.22 48.52 -21.29
CA SER A 423 -6.01 48.91 -22.00
C SER A 423 -5.86 50.45 -22.04
N ALA A 424 -4.61 50.88 -22.12
CA ALA A 424 -4.05 52.22 -22.06
C ALA A 424 -4.77 53.34 -22.85
N GLU A 425 -4.79 54.55 -22.28
CA GLU A 425 -4.46 55.81 -22.98
C GLU A 425 -4.11 56.97 -22.01
N LYS A 426 -3.35 57.93 -22.55
CA LYS A 426 -2.50 58.97 -21.94
C LYS A 426 -3.28 60.20 -21.46
N THR A 427 -2.78 60.90 -20.42
CA THR A 427 -2.42 62.35 -20.46
C THR A 427 -1.79 62.87 -19.14
N THR A 428 -0.56 63.40 -19.27
CA THR A 428 0.04 64.64 -18.68
C THR A 428 -0.07 65.00 -17.18
N GLY A 429 1.09 65.32 -16.57
CA GLY A 429 1.19 66.37 -15.54
C GLY A 429 2.17 66.14 -14.38
N ASP A 430 3.44 66.49 -14.63
CA ASP A 430 4.40 67.16 -13.72
C ASP A 430 5.05 66.55 -12.46
N MET A 431 6.40 66.73 -12.47
CA MET A 431 7.30 67.10 -11.36
C MET A 431 7.68 66.02 -10.31
N VAL A 432 8.92 65.82 -9.86
CA VAL A 432 10.27 66.38 -10.14
C VAL A 432 11.27 65.59 -9.26
N CYS A 433 12.52 65.41 -9.74
CA CYS A 433 13.79 65.23 -8.97
C CYS A 433 13.93 64.03 -8.00
N ARG A 434 15.09 63.45 -7.71
CA ARG A 434 16.51 63.69 -8.01
C ARG A 434 17.25 62.42 -7.61
N SER A 435 18.17 61.95 -8.45
CA SER A 435 19.30 61.11 -8.02
C SER A 435 20.41 61.99 -7.44
N PRO A 436 21.22 61.48 -6.50
CA PRO A 436 22.56 61.98 -6.27
C PRO A 436 23.62 60.93 -6.63
N GLN A 437 24.49 61.32 -7.56
CA GLN A 437 25.88 60.86 -7.64
C GLN A 437 26.71 61.58 -6.57
N THR A 438 27.80 60.95 -6.12
CA THR A 438 29.15 61.51 -5.85
C THR A 438 30.03 60.31 -5.47
N GLU A 439 30.95 59.88 -6.34
CA GLU A 439 32.37 60.29 -6.41
C GLU A 439 33.21 59.83 -5.21
N TYR A 440 34.25 59.03 -5.48
CA TYR A 440 35.58 59.28 -4.95
C TYR A 440 36.65 58.63 -5.85
N GLU A 441 37.67 59.45 -6.11
CA GLU A 441 38.78 59.31 -7.05
C GLU A 441 39.75 58.16 -6.73
N GLY A 442 40.47 57.73 -7.77
CA GLY A 442 41.56 56.76 -7.65
C GLY A 442 42.92 57.39 -7.36
N ASN A 443 43.85 56.60 -6.82
CA ASN A 443 45.26 56.74 -7.18
C ASN A 443 46.06 55.45 -6.98
N LYS A 444 47.16 55.38 -7.72
CA LYS A 444 47.98 54.25 -8.14
C LYS A 444 48.81 53.56 -7.04
N GLY A 445 48.94 52.24 -7.20
CA GLY A 445 50.17 51.45 -7.15
C GLY A 445 51.09 51.51 -5.92
N ARG A 446 51.25 50.36 -5.24
CA ARG A 446 52.56 49.77 -4.89
C ARG A 446 52.39 48.37 -4.30
N ARG A 447 53.17 47.43 -4.84
CA ARG A 447 53.47 46.14 -4.20
C ARG A 447 54.11 46.39 -2.85
N ASN A 448 53.67 45.69 -1.81
CA ASN A 448 54.54 45.30 -0.70
C ASN A 448 53.99 44.04 -0.03
N VAL A 449 54.85 43.03 -0.05
CA VAL A 449 54.76 41.79 0.72
C VAL A 449 55.15 42.13 2.15
N VAL A 450 54.26 41.95 3.14
CA VAL A 450 54.68 41.72 4.54
C VAL A 450 53.64 40.86 5.27
N ASN A 451 54.16 39.80 5.88
CA ASN A 451 53.49 38.82 6.74
C ASN A 451 52.77 39.43 7.96
N ALA A 452 51.71 38.70 8.35
CA ALA A 452 51.25 38.38 9.70
C ALA A 452 51.52 39.39 10.85
N LYS A 453 50.43 39.88 11.44
CA LYS A 453 50.30 39.98 12.89
C LYS A 453 48.85 39.79 13.31
N LEU A 454 48.64 38.78 14.16
CA LEU A 454 47.42 38.50 14.91
C LEU A 454 46.90 39.79 15.55
N SER A 455 45.62 40.10 15.32
CA SER A 455 44.83 40.94 16.22
C SER A 455 43.74 40.06 16.82
N SER A 456 43.98 39.65 18.06
CA SER A 456 43.01 39.08 18.98
C SER A 456 41.86 40.07 19.18
N THR A 457 40.69 39.79 18.60
CA THR A 457 39.46 40.55 18.88
C THR A 457 38.29 39.58 18.94
N VAL A 458 37.81 39.32 20.17
CA VAL A 458 36.47 38.84 20.55
C VAL A 458 35.86 37.77 19.62
N HIS A 459 36.15 36.49 19.88
CA HIS A 459 35.42 35.37 19.25
C HIS A 459 33.95 35.42 19.67
N ARG A 460 33.09 35.97 18.79
CA ARG A 460 31.64 35.79 18.82
C ARG A 460 31.36 34.29 18.98
N LYS A 461 30.46 33.88 19.89
CA LYS A 461 30.05 32.47 20.02
C LYS A 461 29.37 32.00 18.73
N VAL A 462 30.13 31.46 17.79
CA VAL A 462 29.62 30.87 16.55
C VAL A 462 28.95 29.55 16.91
N VAL A 463 27.66 29.40 16.58
CA VAL A 463 26.96 28.12 16.67
C VAL A 463 27.11 27.43 15.31
N PRO A 464 27.79 26.27 15.24
CA PRO A 464 28.07 25.60 13.98
C PRO A 464 26.81 24.96 13.38
N VAL A 465 26.83 24.76 12.07
CA VAL A 465 25.75 24.11 11.33
C VAL A 465 26.13 22.65 11.06
N SER A 466 25.23 21.71 11.39
CA SER A 466 25.41 20.30 11.04
C SER A 466 25.18 20.09 9.54
N LEU A 467 26.28 20.01 8.79
CA LEU A 467 26.27 19.96 7.32
C LEU A 467 26.13 18.55 6.71
N ASN A 468 26.30 17.47 7.49
CA ASN A 468 26.26 16.10 6.96
C ASN A 468 25.39 15.17 7.82
N VAL A 469 24.07 15.42 7.82
CA VAL A 469 23.10 14.60 8.54
C VAL A 469 22.36 13.67 7.57
N LYS A 470 22.32 12.37 7.86
CA LYS A 470 21.58 11.37 7.09
C LYS A 470 20.23 11.11 7.73
N SER A 471 19.18 11.01 6.94
CA SER A 471 17.87 10.52 7.40
C SER A 471 17.69 9.04 7.08
N TYR A 472 16.62 8.42 7.55
CA TYR A 472 16.27 7.04 7.15
C TYR A 472 16.06 6.88 5.63
N TYR A 473 15.92 7.96 4.85
CA TYR A 473 15.90 7.92 3.38
C TYR A 473 17.29 7.60 2.79
N SER A 474 18.36 7.70 3.57
CA SER A 474 19.62 7.00 3.33
C SER A 474 19.47 5.52 3.72
N PHE A 475 18.72 4.76 2.92
CA PHE A 475 18.32 3.37 3.19
C PHE A 475 19.37 2.54 3.94
N LEU A 476 18.96 2.06 5.13
CA LEU A 476 19.80 1.24 6.02
C LEU A 476 21.16 1.86 6.35
N ASN A 477 21.24 3.18 6.34
CA ASN A 477 22.45 3.95 6.62
C ASN A 477 22.17 5.14 7.55
N SER A 478 21.03 5.19 8.23
CA SER A 478 20.72 6.13 9.32
C SER A 478 19.51 5.64 10.10
N THR A 479 19.37 6.06 11.35
CA THR A 479 18.18 5.82 12.18
C THR A 479 17.34 7.08 12.39
N LEU A 480 17.79 8.24 11.91
CA LEU A 480 17.13 9.53 12.18
C LEU A 480 15.91 9.74 11.28
N SER A 481 14.79 10.14 11.88
CA SER A 481 13.67 10.70 11.12
C SER A 481 13.94 12.15 10.70
N VAL A 482 13.15 12.64 9.75
CA VAL A 482 13.23 14.05 9.32
C VAL A 482 12.94 14.97 10.50
N GLU A 483 11.95 14.63 11.30
CA GLU A 483 11.51 15.35 12.49
C GLU A 483 12.59 15.35 13.57
N ASP A 484 13.29 14.23 13.78
CA ASP A 484 14.41 14.15 14.75
C ASP A 484 15.57 15.06 14.34
N ILE A 485 15.91 15.13 13.04
CA ILE A 485 16.99 16.00 12.54
C ILE A 485 16.70 17.47 12.87
N VAL A 486 15.49 17.93 12.57
CA VAL A 486 15.06 19.31 12.83
C VAL A 486 14.96 19.58 14.34
N ARG A 487 14.43 18.63 15.12
CA ARG A 487 14.38 18.72 16.58
C ARG A 487 15.78 18.89 17.19
N LEU A 488 16.72 18.03 16.82
CA LEU A 488 18.08 18.03 17.36
C LEU A 488 18.84 19.32 17.01
N ALA A 489 18.70 19.80 15.76
CA ALA A 489 19.27 21.09 15.36
C ALA A 489 18.73 22.25 16.23
N ARG A 490 17.42 22.26 16.50
CA ARG A 490 16.77 23.24 17.37
C ARG A 490 17.30 23.19 18.80
N GLU A 491 17.40 22.00 19.38
CA GLU A 491 17.89 21.77 20.74
C GLU A 491 19.33 22.22 20.93
N GLN A 492 20.17 22.09 19.89
CA GLN A 492 21.54 22.58 19.90
C GLN A 492 21.67 24.08 19.56
N GLY A 493 20.56 24.75 19.24
CA GLY A 493 20.50 26.18 18.90
C GLY A 493 21.04 26.50 17.51
N GLN A 494 21.10 25.53 16.60
CA GLN A 494 21.53 25.75 15.22
C GLN A 494 20.43 26.48 14.44
N SER A 495 20.79 27.55 13.73
CA SER A 495 19.86 28.30 12.87
C SER A 495 19.58 27.61 11.53
N ALA A 496 20.41 26.64 11.17
CA ALA A 496 20.33 25.89 9.92
C ALA A 496 20.77 24.43 10.15
N VAL A 497 20.31 23.52 9.29
CA VAL A 497 20.76 22.12 9.28
C VAL A 497 20.68 21.56 7.86
N ALA A 498 21.61 20.69 7.50
CA ALA A 498 21.61 20.04 6.19
C ALA A 498 21.24 18.57 6.27
N MET A 499 20.35 18.14 5.39
CA MET A 499 20.05 16.73 5.18
C MET A 499 20.72 16.26 3.88
N MET A 500 21.63 15.29 4.00
CA MET A 500 22.55 14.86 2.95
C MET A 500 22.32 13.39 2.60
N ASP A 501 21.11 13.03 2.17
CA ASP A 501 20.83 11.63 1.90
C ASP A 501 21.69 11.07 0.75
N GLN A 502 22.02 9.78 0.85
CA GLN A 502 23.00 9.17 -0.05
C GLN A 502 22.38 8.86 -1.42
N GLY A 503 22.84 9.56 -2.45
CA GLY A 503 22.45 9.34 -3.85
C GLY A 503 20.99 9.61 -4.17
N ASN A 504 20.25 10.35 -3.33
CA ASN A 504 18.83 10.62 -3.55
C ASN A 504 18.35 11.91 -2.84
N LEU A 505 17.15 12.38 -3.20
CA LEU A 505 16.44 13.51 -2.59
C LEU A 505 15.05 13.11 -2.07
N HIS A 506 14.83 11.83 -1.70
CA HIS A 506 13.50 11.31 -1.38
C HIS A 506 12.87 11.99 -0.16
N GLY A 507 13.67 12.34 0.83
CA GLY A 507 13.22 13.07 2.03
C GLY A 507 13.20 14.59 1.87
N ALA A 508 13.64 15.16 0.74
CA ALA A 508 13.92 16.60 0.65
C ALA A 508 12.67 17.46 0.93
N VAL A 509 11.52 17.10 0.35
CA VAL A 509 10.23 17.79 0.53
C VAL A 509 9.76 17.80 1.99
N PRO A 510 9.57 16.65 2.65
CA PRO A 510 9.16 16.64 4.05
C PRO A 510 10.18 17.34 4.96
N PHE A 511 11.48 17.24 4.68
CA PHE A 511 12.52 17.94 5.43
C PHE A 511 12.44 19.45 5.31
N TYR A 512 12.28 19.97 4.10
CA TYR A 512 12.13 21.41 3.88
C TYR A 512 10.89 21.98 4.60
N GLN A 513 9.76 21.28 4.50
CA GLN A 513 8.51 21.69 5.16
C GLN A 513 8.66 21.67 6.69
N CYS A 514 9.18 20.57 7.26
CA CYS A 514 9.39 20.43 8.69
C CYS A 514 10.35 21.50 9.25
N ALA A 515 11.45 21.78 8.55
CA ALA A 515 12.42 22.79 8.95
C ALA A 515 11.80 24.20 8.93
N GLN A 516 11.04 24.54 7.88
CA GLN A 516 10.34 25.82 7.78
C GLN A 516 9.33 26.02 8.92
N GLU A 517 8.55 25.00 9.25
CA GLU A 517 7.59 25.06 10.36
C GLU A 517 8.25 25.32 11.72
N GLN A 518 9.48 24.83 11.90
CA GLN A 518 10.26 25.01 13.14
C GLN A 518 11.19 26.24 13.10
N GLY A 519 11.15 27.04 12.03
CA GLY A 519 11.98 28.25 11.88
C GLY A 519 13.48 27.98 11.71
N ILE A 520 13.85 26.78 11.25
CA ILE A 520 15.24 26.39 10.96
C ILE A 520 15.45 26.44 9.45
N GLN A 521 16.56 27.02 9.00
CA GLN A 521 16.90 27.04 7.59
C GLN A 521 17.26 25.62 7.09
N PRO A 522 16.52 25.04 6.13
CA PRO A 522 16.89 23.76 5.53
C PRO A 522 17.97 23.94 4.46
N LEU A 523 19.07 23.19 4.58
CA LEU A 523 20.05 23.04 3.51
C LEU A 523 19.75 21.74 2.75
N ILE A 524 19.29 21.87 1.51
CA ILE A 524 18.98 20.73 0.63
C ILE A 524 20.22 20.30 -0.13
N GLY A 525 20.47 18.99 -0.14
CA GLY A 525 21.59 18.41 -0.87
C GLY A 525 21.59 16.89 -0.86
N ALA A 526 22.62 16.30 -1.45
CA ALA A 526 22.83 14.86 -1.46
C ALA A 526 24.32 14.52 -1.37
N GLU A 527 24.62 13.35 -0.80
CA GLU A 527 25.96 12.77 -0.89
C GLU A 527 26.07 11.87 -2.12
N VAL A 528 27.11 12.08 -2.92
CA VAL A 528 27.47 11.21 -4.06
C VAL A 528 28.90 10.69 -3.92
N GLY A 529 29.19 9.53 -4.51
CA GLY A 529 30.55 8.99 -4.55
C GLY A 529 31.30 9.53 -5.77
N VAL A 530 32.54 9.99 -5.58
CA VAL A 530 33.46 10.36 -6.67
C VAL A 530 34.82 9.70 -6.42
N ASP A 531 35.29 8.87 -7.36
CA ASP A 531 36.52 8.09 -7.25
C ASP A 531 36.64 7.31 -5.92
N GLY A 532 35.50 6.87 -5.36
CA GLY A 532 35.44 6.12 -4.11
C GLY A 532 35.46 6.98 -2.83
N LYS A 533 35.45 8.32 -2.97
CA LYS A 533 35.36 9.27 -1.85
C LYS A 533 33.98 9.95 -1.85
N PRO A 534 33.44 10.33 -0.67
CA PRO A 534 32.19 11.07 -0.60
C PRO A 534 32.37 12.52 -1.04
N LEU A 535 31.38 13.02 -1.78
CA LEU A 535 31.23 14.43 -2.16
C LEU A 535 29.84 14.88 -1.74
N LEU A 536 29.77 15.90 -0.88
CA LEU A 536 28.51 16.52 -0.43
C LEU A 536 28.20 17.68 -1.37
N LEU A 537 27.00 17.66 -1.96
CA LEU A 537 26.53 18.70 -2.88
C LEU A 537 25.34 19.42 -2.26
N TYR A 538 25.48 20.73 -2.05
CA TYR A 538 24.45 21.60 -1.48
C TYR A 538 23.87 22.48 -2.58
N VAL A 539 22.57 22.74 -2.48
CA VAL A 539 21.84 23.59 -3.41
C VAL A 539 21.97 25.05 -2.97
N GLU A 540 22.69 25.86 -3.76
CA GLU A 540 22.83 27.30 -3.53
C GLU A 540 21.62 28.07 -4.09
N ASN A 541 21.07 27.62 -5.23
CA ASN A 541 19.98 28.28 -5.94
C ASN A 541 19.18 27.30 -6.83
N ASP A 542 18.15 27.81 -7.51
CA ASP A 542 17.26 27.01 -8.37
C ASP A 542 17.99 26.28 -9.52
N VAL A 543 19.06 26.87 -10.06
CA VAL A 543 19.90 26.24 -11.09
C VAL A 543 20.63 25.04 -10.49
N GLY A 544 21.20 25.22 -9.31
CA GLY A 544 21.79 24.14 -8.52
C GLY A 544 20.84 23.00 -8.27
N TYR A 545 19.61 23.30 -7.84
CA TYR A 545 18.60 22.27 -7.57
C TYR A 545 18.30 21.42 -8.82
N ARG A 546 18.14 22.05 -9.99
CA ARG A 546 17.93 21.34 -11.27
C ARG A 546 19.14 20.50 -11.64
N ASN A 547 20.35 21.05 -11.49
CA ASN A 547 21.59 20.35 -11.79
C ASN A 547 21.80 19.13 -10.88
N LEU A 548 21.48 19.23 -9.59
CA LEU A 548 21.49 18.10 -8.66
C LEU A 548 20.46 17.05 -9.05
N CYS A 549 19.23 17.44 -9.38
CA CYS A 549 18.21 16.51 -9.86
C CYS A 549 18.65 15.80 -11.14
N HIS A 550 19.28 16.53 -12.08
CA HIS A 550 19.83 15.97 -13.31
C HIS A 550 20.94 14.97 -13.02
N LEU A 551 21.90 15.33 -12.16
CA LEU A 551 22.99 14.46 -11.72
C LEU A 551 22.46 13.15 -11.13
N LEU A 552 21.54 13.23 -10.16
CA LEU A 552 20.98 12.06 -9.48
C LEU A 552 20.10 11.20 -10.40
N SER A 553 19.52 11.80 -11.44
CA SER A 553 18.73 11.08 -12.45
C SER A 553 19.60 10.47 -13.57
N THR A 554 20.85 10.93 -13.71
CA THR A 554 21.78 10.49 -14.75
C THR A 554 22.55 9.25 -14.26
N ARG A 555 22.61 8.20 -15.06
CA ARG A 555 23.29 6.94 -14.68
C ARG A 555 24.81 7.07 -14.83
N SER A 556 25.58 6.82 -13.76
CA SER A 556 27.04 6.71 -13.84
C SER A 556 27.48 5.52 -14.72
N PRO A 557 28.44 5.71 -15.66
CA PRO A 557 28.99 4.64 -16.50
C PRO A 557 29.68 3.49 -15.73
N VAL A 558 30.12 3.68 -14.49
CA VAL A 558 30.75 2.61 -13.67
C VAL A 558 29.75 1.48 -13.34
N GLN A 559 28.45 1.75 -13.40
CA GLN A 559 27.41 0.70 -13.36
C GLN A 559 27.41 -0.19 -14.62
N LYS A 560 27.91 0.26 -15.78
CA LYS A 560 27.98 -0.56 -17.01
C LYS A 560 29.09 -1.61 -16.96
N THR A 561 30.27 -1.29 -16.42
CA THR A 561 31.46 -2.16 -16.46
C THR A 561 31.48 -3.23 -15.36
N ALA A 562 30.93 -2.95 -14.17
CA ALA A 562 30.78 -3.97 -13.12
C ALA A 562 29.85 -5.13 -13.53
N ILE A 563 28.89 -4.86 -14.41
CA ILE A 563 27.99 -5.88 -14.99
C ILE A 563 28.70 -6.67 -16.09
N ALA A 564 29.52 -6.01 -16.92
CA ALA A 564 30.27 -6.67 -18.00
C ALA A 564 31.42 -7.56 -17.51
N SER A 565 32.12 -7.19 -16.42
CA SER A 565 33.24 -7.99 -15.88
C SER A 565 32.75 -9.21 -15.07
N ALA A 566 31.55 -9.15 -14.48
CA ALA A 566 30.93 -10.28 -13.78
C ALA A 566 30.58 -11.44 -14.74
N ASN A 567 30.35 -11.15 -16.03
CA ASN A 567 30.05 -12.15 -17.05
C ASN A 567 31.29 -12.90 -17.56
N LYS A 568 32.53 -12.44 -17.29
CA LYS A 568 33.76 -13.11 -17.76
C LYS A 568 34.48 -13.92 -16.67
N GLY A 569 34.23 -13.67 -15.39
CA GLY A 569 35.01 -14.26 -14.28
C GLY A 569 34.56 -15.63 -13.75
N ARG A 570 33.46 -16.22 -14.23
CA ARG A 570 32.95 -17.51 -13.70
C ARG A 570 33.24 -18.74 -14.56
N ALA A 571 33.98 -18.57 -15.65
CA ALA A 571 34.49 -19.67 -16.45
C ALA A 571 35.97 -19.97 -16.10
N ARG A 572 36.27 -20.40 -14.86
CA ARG A 572 37.48 -21.19 -14.55
C ARG A 572 37.55 -21.65 -13.07
N GLY A 573 37.59 -22.97 -12.90
CA GLY A 573 38.55 -23.66 -12.03
C GLY A 573 38.27 -23.74 -10.52
N ARG A 574 37.92 -24.95 -10.07
CA ARG A 574 37.94 -25.44 -8.69
C ARG A 574 39.26 -25.11 -7.97
N ASN A 575 39.18 -24.56 -6.74
CA ASN A 575 40.02 -24.98 -5.60
C ASN A 575 39.51 -24.35 -4.29
N HIS A 576 39.36 -25.22 -3.28
CA HIS A 576 39.01 -24.90 -1.89
C HIS A 576 40.19 -24.24 -1.18
N ARG A 577 40.15 -22.90 -1.00
CA ARG A 577 40.78 -22.10 0.09
C ARG A 577 40.82 -20.62 -0.33
N ALA A 578 39.67 -19.92 -0.32
CA ALA A 578 39.59 -18.46 -0.38
C ALA A 578 38.14 -17.96 -0.15
N ILE A 579 37.50 -18.28 0.98
CA ILE A 579 36.11 -17.83 1.28
C ILE A 579 36.11 -16.51 2.10
N THR A 580 37.04 -15.59 1.83
CA THR A 580 37.11 -14.30 2.55
C THR A 580 37.33 -13.07 1.66
N ARG A 581 37.11 -13.18 0.34
CA ARG A 581 37.26 -12.05 -0.60
C ARG A 581 36.14 -11.89 -1.65
N GLY A 582 34.95 -12.45 -1.40
CA GLY A 582 33.83 -12.44 -2.36
C GLY A 582 32.59 -11.63 -1.95
N ILE A 583 32.58 -11.01 -0.77
CA ILE A 583 31.35 -10.38 -0.20
C ILE A 583 31.18 -8.91 -0.66
N GLN A 584 32.25 -8.25 -1.13
CA GLN A 584 32.19 -6.84 -1.52
C GLN A 584 31.25 -6.46 -2.70
N PRO A 585 30.95 -7.29 -3.72
CA PRO A 585 30.14 -6.83 -4.84
C PRO A 585 28.62 -6.82 -4.55
N VAL A 586 28.17 -7.49 -3.49
CA VAL A 586 26.73 -7.63 -3.18
C VAL A 586 26.20 -6.44 -2.36
N VAL A 587 27.03 -5.87 -1.49
CA VAL A 587 26.63 -4.72 -0.65
C VAL A 587 26.48 -3.43 -1.49
N ARG A 588 27.34 -3.22 -2.49
CA ARG A 588 27.17 -2.13 -3.48
C ARG A 588 25.92 -2.28 -4.35
N ARG A 589 25.34 -3.48 -4.45
CA ARG A 589 24.20 -3.81 -5.31
C ARG A 589 22.85 -3.38 -4.72
N ILE A 590 22.75 -3.29 -3.40
CA ILE A 590 21.50 -2.99 -2.68
C ILE A 590 21.33 -1.48 -2.45
N CYS A 591 22.42 -0.72 -2.46
CA CYS A 591 22.44 0.65 -1.93
C CYS A 591 22.56 1.75 -3.00
N GLY A 592 22.45 1.44 -4.30
CA GLY A 592 22.30 2.44 -5.36
C GLY A 592 23.45 3.45 -5.53
N HIS A 593 24.65 3.18 -5.01
CA HIS A 593 25.76 4.14 -5.04
C HIS A 593 26.31 4.32 -6.46
N ALA A 594 25.87 5.37 -7.15
CA ALA A 594 26.57 5.88 -8.31
C ALA A 594 27.91 6.46 -7.82
N ASN A 595 29.01 5.77 -8.15
CA ASN A 595 30.35 6.29 -7.99
C ASN A 595 30.78 6.90 -9.33
N TRP A 596 30.93 8.21 -9.36
CA TRP A 596 31.35 8.99 -10.53
C TRP A 596 32.87 9.02 -10.60
N THR A 597 33.42 9.22 -11.80
CA THR A 597 34.81 9.67 -11.93
C THR A 597 34.85 11.20 -12.02
N CYS A 598 35.98 11.83 -11.68
CA CYS A 598 36.12 13.28 -11.84
C CYS A 598 35.78 13.74 -13.26
N ASP A 599 36.21 13.00 -14.29
CA ASP A 599 35.92 13.33 -15.70
C ASP A 599 34.44 13.23 -16.06
N GLN A 600 33.72 12.25 -15.48
CA GLN A 600 32.27 12.12 -15.70
C GLN A 600 31.51 13.25 -15.04
N LEU A 601 31.96 13.69 -13.85
CA LEU A 601 31.39 14.83 -13.16
C LEU A 601 31.67 16.13 -13.95
N ALA A 602 32.86 16.26 -14.53
CA ALA A 602 33.23 17.41 -15.36
C ALA A 602 32.36 17.58 -16.62
N ALA A 603 31.74 16.49 -17.11
CA ALA A 603 30.84 16.51 -18.26
C ALA A 603 29.41 16.97 -17.93
N LEU A 604 29.09 17.23 -16.66
CA LEU A 604 27.75 17.62 -16.20
C LEU A 604 27.74 19.05 -15.69
N PRO A 605 26.62 19.79 -15.81
CA PRO A 605 26.52 21.14 -15.29
C PRO A 605 26.56 21.13 -13.75
N MET A 606 27.53 21.85 -13.17
CA MET A 606 27.73 21.96 -11.71
C MET A 606 27.40 23.36 -11.17
N GLU A 607 26.87 24.25 -12.00
CA GLU A 607 26.50 25.61 -11.61
C GLU A 607 25.40 25.61 -10.53
N GLY A 608 25.47 26.55 -9.58
CA GLY A 608 24.53 26.66 -8.46
C GLY A 608 24.67 25.59 -7.38
N LEU A 609 25.66 24.70 -7.47
CA LEU A 609 26.01 23.74 -6.42
C LEU A 609 27.24 24.17 -5.64
N ILE A 610 27.20 23.98 -4.32
CA ILE A 610 28.36 24.07 -3.44
C ILE A 610 28.83 22.65 -3.15
N ALA A 611 30.13 22.42 -3.24
CA ALA A 611 30.73 21.11 -3.07
C ALA A 611 31.64 21.07 -1.85
N VAL A 612 31.44 20.06 -1.00
CA VAL A 612 32.32 19.77 0.12
C VAL A 612 32.83 18.35 -0.01
N GLY A 613 34.14 18.16 -0.20
CA GLY A 613 34.72 16.85 -0.48
C GLY A 613 36.17 16.73 -0.04
N GLN A 614 36.76 15.56 -0.27
CA GLN A 614 38.15 15.25 0.12
C GLN A 614 39.15 15.32 -1.05
N ASP A 615 38.67 15.58 -2.27
CA ASP A 615 39.49 15.57 -3.48
C ASP A 615 39.64 16.98 -4.05
N VAL A 616 40.81 17.57 -3.88
CA VAL A 616 41.12 18.94 -4.34
C VAL A 616 40.98 19.07 -5.85
N ARG A 617 41.10 17.99 -6.64
CA ARG A 617 40.94 18.05 -8.10
C ARG A 617 39.57 18.57 -8.53
N LEU A 618 38.56 18.43 -7.67
CA LEU A 618 37.20 18.87 -7.95
C LEU A 618 37.02 20.40 -7.84
N HIS A 619 37.96 21.14 -7.25
CA HIS A 619 37.82 22.60 -7.08
C HIS A 619 37.63 23.33 -8.42
N THR A 620 38.19 22.82 -9.51
CA THR A 620 38.04 23.38 -10.87
C THR A 620 36.62 23.28 -11.41
N LEU A 621 35.81 22.34 -10.92
CA LEU A 621 34.41 22.16 -11.33
C LEU A 621 33.46 23.08 -10.55
N PHE A 622 33.91 23.59 -9.41
CA PHE A 622 33.12 24.40 -8.48
C PHE A 622 33.89 25.68 -8.17
N GLU A 623 34.14 26.50 -9.19
CA GLU A 623 34.88 27.77 -9.06
C GLU A 623 34.28 28.64 -7.95
N GLY A 624 35.06 28.89 -6.88
CA GLY A 624 34.63 29.64 -5.70
C GLY A 624 33.54 28.97 -4.84
N ARG A 625 33.23 27.70 -5.11
CA ARG A 625 32.13 26.90 -4.53
C ARG A 625 32.60 25.56 -3.94
N PHE A 626 33.90 25.33 -3.87
CA PHE A 626 34.49 24.11 -3.33
C PHE A 626 35.10 24.35 -1.94
N TYR A 627 34.83 23.43 -1.02
CA TYR A 627 35.45 23.38 0.31
C TYR A 627 36.06 22.00 0.55
N LEU A 628 37.23 21.97 1.17
CA LEU A 628 37.91 20.72 1.50
C LEU A 628 37.44 20.24 2.89
N SER A 629 36.87 19.04 2.95
CA SER A 629 36.26 18.50 4.16
C SER A 629 37.28 18.01 5.18
N VAL A 630 37.12 18.39 6.44
CA VAL A 630 37.93 17.90 7.57
C VAL A 630 37.01 17.26 8.61
N SER A 631 37.24 15.98 8.92
CA SER A 631 36.43 15.24 9.90
C SER A 631 37.06 15.12 11.29
N HIS A 632 38.38 15.30 11.40
CA HIS A 632 39.10 15.29 12.66
C HIS A 632 40.28 16.28 12.64
N PRO A 633 40.60 16.98 13.76
CA PRO A 633 41.71 17.93 13.82
C PRO A 633 43.05 17.35 13.38
N ASP A 634 43.36 16.10 13.75
CA ASP A 634 44.61 15.43 13.37
C ASP A 634 44.79 15.27 11.86
N SER A 635 43.69 15.24 11.09
CA SER A 635 43.75 15.10 9.63
C SER A 635 44.29 16.36 8.96
N ILE A 636 44.21 17.54 9.61
CA ILE A 636 44.64 18.83 9.03
C ILE A 636 46.13 18.81 8.67
N ARG A 637 46.97 18.17 9.49
CA ARG A 637 48.43 18.12 9.28
C ARG A 637 48.85 17.48 7.95
N ASN A 638 47.99 16.62 7.39
CA ASN A 638 48.23 15.88 6.16
C ASN A 638 47.52 16.49 4.95
N LEU A 639 46.76 17.57 5.13
CA LEU A 639 46.09 18.27 4.04
C LEU A 639 47.02 19.32 3.43
N PRO A 640 46.88 19.60 2.12
CA PRO A 640 47.58 20.73 1.51
C PRO A 640 47.24 22.02 2.26
N ALA A 641 48.22 22.91 2.42
CA ALA A 641 48.06 24.20 3.10
C ALA A 641 46.80 24.95 2.61
N ASP A 642 46.15 25.72 3.51
CA ASP A 642 44.90 26.43 3.28
C ASP A 642 45.03 27.42 2.09
N ASP A 643 44.76 26.93 0.88
CA ASP A 643 44.74 27.71 -0.36
C ASP A 643 43.36 28.38 -0.46
N PRO A 644 43.29 29.69 -0.76
CA PRO A 644 42.02 30.40 -0.89
C PRO A 644 41.03 29.76 -1.88
N ARG A 645 41.50 28.91 -2.81
CA ARG A 645 40.66 28.20 -3.78
C ARG A 645 39.90 27.00 -3.22
N TRP A 646 40.29 26.45 -2.07
CA TRP A 646 39.62 25.31 -1.44
C TRP A 646 39.67 25.41 0.10
N PRO A 647 38.98 26.40 0.70
CA PRO A 647 38.99 26.58 2.16
C PRO A 647 38.58 25.32 2.91
N LEU A 648 39.22 25.09 4.05
CA LEU A 648 38.91 23.96 4.94
C LEU A 648 37.56 24.18 5.67
N VAL A 649 36.73 23.14 5.75
CA VAL A 649 35.49 23.14 6.53
C VAL A 649 35.35 21.89 7.37
N ALA A 650 34.88 22.05 8.61
CA ALA A 650 34.63 20.91 9.49
C ALA A 650 33.34 20.17 9.12
N ILE A 651 33.43 18.85 8.94
CA ILE A 651 32.31 17.97 8.59
C ILE A 651 32.27 16.78 9.54
N LEU A 652 31.18 16.67 10.30
CA LEU A 652 30.89 15.51 11.15
C LEU A 652 29.70 14.74 10.55
N PRO A 653 29.88 13.49 10.10
CA PRO A 653 28.78 12.67 9.62
C PRO A 653 27.87 12.25 10.77
N VAL A 654 26.56 12.44 10.60
CA VAL A 654 25.54 12.14 11.60
C VAL A 654 24.54 11.12 11.06
N HIS A 655 24.34 10.05 11.81
CA HIS A 655 23.54 8.89 11.42
C HIS A 655 22.54 8.42 12.49
N TYR A 656 22.72 8.87 13.73
CA TYR A 656 21.86 8.52 14.86
C TYR A 656 21.84 9.66 15.89
N GLU A 657 20.93 9.59 16.86
CA GLU A 657 20.63 10.71 17.76
C GLU A 657 21.71 10.91 18.82
N SER A 658 21.91 9.93 19.70
CA SER A 658 22.83 10.04 20.83
C SER A 658 23.93 8.97 20.79
N SER A 659 24.99 9.15 21.56
CA SER A 659 26.03 8.12 21.70
C SER A 659 25.51 6.80 22.28
N MET A 660 24.35 6.79 22.94
CA MET A 660 23.69 5.59 23.45
C MET A 660 22.92 4.80 22.38
N ASP A 661 22.76 5.37 21.18
CA ASP A 661 22.05 4.76 20.05
C ASP A 661 23.00 4.09 19.04
N ASP A 662 24.29 4.01 19.36
CA ASP A 662 25.31 3.40 18.50
C ASP A 662 24.95 1.96 18.09
N TRP A 663 24.39 1.18 19.02
CA TRP A 663 23.97 -0.20 18.79
C TRP A 663 22.84 -0.28 17.75
N LYS A 664 21.94 0.72 17.68
CA LYS A 664 20.86 0.76 16.68
C LYS A 664 21.45 0.94 15.29
N PHE A 665 22.45 1.82 15.17
CA PHE A 665 23.17 2.02 13.93
C PHE A 665 23.98 0.80 13.53
N ASP A 666 24.65 0.13 14.46
CA ASP A 666 25.39 -1.12 14.20
C ASP A 666 24.46 -2.23 13.68
N VAL A 667 23.24 -2.34 14.21
CA VAL A 667 22.20 -3.26 13.69
C VAL A 667 21.84 -2.91 12.26
N VAL A 668 21.57 -1.63 11.98
CA VAL A 668 21.25 -1.14 10.64
C VAL A 668 22.39 -1.42 9.64
N GLN A 669 23.65 -1.21 10.05
CA GLN A 669 24.83 -1.53 9.24
C GLN A 669 25.01 -3.04 9.02
N SER A 670 24.68 -3.85 10.02
CA SER A 670 24.67 -5.31 9.91
C SER A 670 23.65 -5.81 8.88
N ILE A 671 22.45 -5.23 8.88
CA ILE A 671 21.42 -5.53 7.89
C ILE A 671 21.89 -5.08 6.50
N ARG A 672 22.42 -3.85 6.38
CA ARG A 672 22.94 -3.30 5.11
C ARG A 672 24.01 -4.19 4.48
N THR A 673 24.90 -4.72 5.30
CA THR A 673 26.06 -5.51 4.85
C THR A 673 25.83 -7.02 4.89
N LEU A 674 24.66 -7.47 5.33
CA LEU A 674 24.31 -8.89 5.53
C LEU A 674 25.34 -9.62 6.42
N THR A 675 25.75 -8.98 7.52
CA THR A 675 26.75 -9.51 8.46
C THR A 675 26.21 -9.58 9.88
N LEU A 676 26.75 -10.50 10.70
CA LEU A 676 26.44 -10.54 12.14
C LEU A 676 26.87 -9.25 12.84
N LEU A 677 26.23 -8.92 13.96
CA LEU A 677 26.46 -7.65 14.67
C LEU A 677 27.95 -7.40 14.95
N LYS A 678 28.69 -8.42 15.39
CA LYS A 678 30.14 -8.33 15.69
C LYS A 678 31.06 -8.65 14.51
N GLN A 679 30.52 -9.05 13.36
CA GLN A 679 31.31 -9.40 12.18
C GLN A 679 31.78 -8.12 11.48
N ARG A 680 33.10 -8.03 11.23
CA ARG A 680 33.72 -6.91 10.49
C ARG A 680 33.39 -7.02 9.00
N HIS A 681 33.13 -5.87 8.37
CA HIS A 681 32.95 -5.78 6.93
C HIS A 681 33.48 -4.41 6.44
N PRO A 682 34.17 -4.35 5.28
CA PRO A 682 34.80 -3.12 4.79
C PRO A 682 33.82 -1.96 4.55
N ASP A 683 32.59 -2.25 4.15
CA ASP A 683 31.51 -1.24 4.00
C ASP A 683 30.66 -1.05 5.27
N LYS A 684 31.01 -1.72 6.38
CA LYS A 684 30.27 -1.62 7.64
C LYS A 684 31.01 -0.68 8.57
N ALA A 685 30.42 0.49 8.81
CA ALA A 685 30.95 1.40 9.80
C ALA A 685 30.57 0.89 11.20
N GLN A 686 31.57 0.61 12.05
CA GLN A 686 31.38 0.16 13.43
C GLN A 686 32.18 1.04 14.39
N GLY A 687 31.68 1.24 15.61
CA GLY A 687 32.40 1.96 16.67
C GLY A 687 32.73 3.43 16.33
N SER A 688 32.00 4.01 15.38
CA SER A 688 32.24 5.35 14.88
C SER A 688 31.28 6.33 15.56
N ARG A 689 31.79 7.45 16.10
CA ARG A 689 31.00 8.50 16.78
C ARG A 689 30.22 9.32 15.74
N PHE A 690 29.09 8.80 15.28
CA PHE A 690 28.20 9.44 14.30
C PHE A 690 26.86 9.90 14.91
N HIS A 691 26.82 10.12 16.22
CA HIS A 691 25.67 10.74 16.87
C HIS A 691 25.61 12.23 16.53
N PHE A 692 24.46 12.85 16.74
CA PHE A 692 24.30 14.28 16.54
C PHE A 692 25.18 15.04 17.56
N PRO A 693 26.21 15.78 17.13
CA PRO A 693 27.15 16.43 18.03
C PRO A 693 26.51 17.61 18.76
N THR A 694 26.80 17.76 20.04
CA THR A 694 26.36 18.94 20.79
C THR A 694 27.20 20.18 20.44
N THR A 695 26.65 21.37 20.67
CA THR A 695 27.39 22.63 20.45
C THR A 695 28.64 22.73 21.33
N VAL A 696 28.65 22.06 22.48
CA VAL A 696 29.86 21.94 23.34
C VAL A 696 30.88 21.04 22.67
N THR A 697 30.47 19.87 22.19
CA THR A 697 31.34 18.91 21.47
C THR A 697 32.01 19.55 20.26
N TRP A 698 31.28 20.34 19.47
CA TRP A 698 31.86 21.09 18.36
C TRP A 698 32.95 22.07 18.81
N ARG A 699 32.68 22.85 19.87
CA ARG A 699 33.62 23.86 20.38
C ARG A 699 34.87 23.22 20.97
N GLU A 700 34.74 22.09 21.64
CA GLU A 700 35.88 21.35 22.19
C GLU A 700 36.72 20.72 21.09
N LEU A 701 36.08 20.05 20.12
CA LEU A 701 36.78 19.36 19.05
C LEU A 701 37.54 20.31 18.12
N TRP A 702 37.00 21.50 17.85
CA TRP A 702 37.57 22.48 16.91
C TRP A 702 38.11 23.74 17.59
N LYS A 703 38.46 23.65 18.88
CA LYS A 703 38.95 24.78 19.68
C LYS A 703 40.15 25.50 19.06
N GLU A 704 41.07 24.74 18.47
CA GLU A 704 42.29 25.26 17.83
C GLU A 704 42.04 25.82 16.42
N TYR A 705 40.87 25.52 15.83
CA TYR A 705 40.55 25.84 14.43
C TYR A 705 39.14 26.45 14.30
N PRO A 706 38.85 27.59 14.98
CA PRO A 706 37.50 28.17 15.02
C PRO A 706 36.97 28.60 13.64
N LEU A 707 37.87 28.97 12.72
CA LEU A 707 37.52 29.33 11.35
C LEU A 707 36.78 28.21 10.60
N LEU A 708 37.08 26.94 10.89
CA LEU A 708 36.39 25.80 10.26
C LEU A 708 34.90 25.76 10.65
N LEU A 709 34.55 26.21 11.86
CA LEU A 709 33.16 26.33 12.30
C LEU A 709 32.46 27.50 11.62
N GLU A 710 33.16 28.62 11.44
CA GLU A 710 32.64 29.78 10.70
C GLU A 710 32.31 29.41 9.24
N ARG A 711 33.15 28.58 8.60
CA ARG A 711 32.86 28.08 7.24
C ARG A 711 31.59 27.22 7.16
N THR A 712 31.19 26.54 8.25
CA THR A 712 29.90 25.83 8.26
C THR A 712 28.71 26.79 8.16
N CYS A 713 28.81 27.94 8.83
CA CYS A 713 27.80 29.00 8.81
C CYS A 713 27.81 29.73 7.47
N GLU A 714 28.97 29.93 6.86
CA GLU A 714 29.11 30.51 5.53
C GLU A 714 28.37 29.68 4.47
N ILE A 715 28.57 28.35 4.45
CA ILE A 715 27.88 27.47 3.51
C ILE A 715 26.36 27.58 3.70
N ALA A 716 25.88 27.64 4.95
CA ALA A 716 24.48 27.87 5.23
C ALA A 716 23.99 29.22 4.72
N ALA A 717 24.73 30.31 4.95
CA ALA A 717 24.38 31.63 4.46
C ALA A 717 24.26 31.67 2.92
N ARG A 718 25.17 30.98 2.21
CA ARG A 718 25.12 30.89 0.75
C ARG A 718 23.87 30.16 0.24
N CYS A 719 23.38 29.16 0.98
CA CYS A 719 22.18 28.40 0.62
C CYS A 719 20.87 29.10 1.03
N GLN A 720 20.92 30.27 1.68
CA GLN A 720 19.73 30.94 2.22
C GLN A 720 18.76 31.44 1.14
N GLY A 721 19.26 31.71 -0.07
CA GLY A 721 18.45 32.22 -1.18
C GLY A 721 17.58 31.18 -1.88
N PHE A 722 17.80 29.88 -1.65
CA PHE A 722 17.05 28.82 -2.30
C PHE A 722 15.67 28.61 -1.66
N GLN A 723 14.62 28.64 -2.48
CA GLN A 723 13.27 28.27 -2.08
C GLN A 723 12.81 27.04 -2.85
N MET A 724 12.47 25.97 -2.13
CA MET A 724 12.05 24.75 -2.79
C MET A 724 10.61 24.88 -3.29
N PRO A 725 10.32 24.48 -4.54
CA PRO A 725 8.96 24.56 -5.07
C PRO A 725 8.06 23.54 -4.36
N VAL A 726 7.37 23.99 -3.31
CA VAL A 726 6.36 23.22 -2.58
C VAL A 726 4.98 23.52 -3.16
N GLY A 727 4.30 22.51 -3.69
CA GLY A 727 3.01 22.67 -4.39
C GLY A 727 2.54 21.39 -5.08
N PRO A 728 1.39 21.41 -5.77
CA PRO A 728 0.94 20.26 -6.57
C PRO A 728 1.99 19.91 -7.63
N PRO A 729 2.19 18.62 -7.96
CA PRO A 729 3.16 18.21 -8.97
C PRO A 729 2.89 18.94 -10.29
N GLN A 730 3.82 19.81 -10.69
CA GLN A 730 3.79 20.42 -12.00
C GLN A 730 4.56 19.51 -12.94
N PHE A 731 3.84 18.77 -13.77
CA PHE A 731 4.47 18.11 -14.90
C PHE A 731 4.97 19.18 -15.88
N PRO A 732 6.16 19.02 -16.49
CA PRO A 732 6.61 19.94 -17.53
C PRO A 732 5.54 20.05 -18.61
N ASP A 733 5.22 21.28 -19.03
CA ASP A 733 4.40 21.50 -20.22
C ASP A 733 5.18 20.94 -21.42
N TYR A 734 4.87 19.70 -21.78
CA TYR A 734 5.37 19.10 -23.00
C TYR A 734 4.71 19.83 -24.17
N ARG A 735 5.50 20.48 -25.03
CA ARG A 735 5.02 20.99 -26.31
C ARG A 735 5.49 20.04 -27.40
N PRO A 736 4.60 19.25 -28.01
CA PRO A 736 4.94 18.41 -29.15
C PRO A 736 5.62 19.21 -30.26
N VAL A 737 6.60 18.59 -30.93
CA VAL A 737 7.35 19.21 -32.02
C VAL A 737 6.45 19.57 -33.20
N ASP A 738 5.33 18.85 -33.38
CA ASP A 738 4.34 19.10 -34.41
C ASP A 738 3.31 20.19 -34.05
N GLY A 739 3.48 20.86 -32.89
CA GLY A 739 2.57 21.90 -32.40
C GLY A 739 1.18 21.40 -31.98
N SER A 740 0.94 20.09 -32.01
CA SER A 740 -0.32 19.51 -31.57
C SER A 740 -0.43 19.49 -30.04
N SER A 741 -1.63 19.23 -29.50
CA SER A 741 -1.76 19.04 -28.06
C SER A 741 -0.97 17.77 -27.63
N PRO A 742 -0.39 17.71 -26.41
CA PRO A 742 0.29 16.52 -25.90
C PRO A 742 -0.54 15.24 -26.05
N ARG A 743 -1.85 15.36 -25.87
CA ARG A 743 -2.83 14.27 -26.02
C ARG A 743 -2.96 13.81 -27.47
N THR A 744 -2.84 14.70 -28.44
CA THR A 744 -2.89 14.38 -29.87
C THR A 744 -1.59 13.72 -30.32
N PHE A 745 -0.45 14.24 -29.87
CA PHE A 745 0.87 13.68 -30.19
C PHE A 745 1.03 12.26 -29.64
N LEU A 746 0.65 12.03 -28.38
CA LEU A 746 0.69 10.70 -27.74
C LEU A 746 -0.30 9.69 -28.33
N ARG A 747 -1.32 10.13 -29.08
CA ARG A 747 -2.21 9.23 -29.84
C ARG A 747 -1.62 8.80 -31.17
N LYS A 748 -0.63 9.53 -31.70
CA LYS A 748 0.04 9.24 -32.97
C LYS A 748 1.26 8.32 -32.77
N LEU A 749 1.96 8.45 -31.64
CA LEU A 749 2.98 7.51 -31.18
C LEU A 749 2.33 6.19 -30.74
#